data_AF-A0A173T010-F1
#
_entry.id   AF-A0A173T010-F1
#
_cell.length_a   1.000
_cell.length_b   1.000
_cell.length_c   1.000
_cell.angle_alpha   90.00
_cell.angle_beta   90.00
_cell.angle_gamma   90.00
#
_symmetry.space_group_name_H-M   'P 1'
#
loop_
_entity.id
_entity.type
_entity.pdbx_description
1 polymer ?
#
loop_
_entity_poly.entity_id
_entity_poly.type
_entity_poly.pdbx_seq_one_letter_code
_entity_poly.pdbx_strand_id
1 'polypeptide(L)'
;MTNVKKKDGKRFGAIVLSLILLLSLVFPYPVMADQTTAADQTTAASVYAIHKTGDDKENFVIVIMGEGYTREQQEQFLKDATAKAQGLLKWSPYKEYSDRINIYAVQTVSNETGVGVMYGESNPDTYFHVQAFGKSCYFAKDGEDKARALRAELESRYLDTGAAVGTIHIICNTTANIGSSSNALFSFSANSGENEQGDVMTHEISHSIGRLGDEYDKKMQGENISDTSDPDKIKWHKMLGFRGIGITAAGTETVFAPSRVCMMRDLGNPFCEVCKMELARRLNNRDYVSRQASVYVCDPEITIPHSRTGTLDRDSDQYRIDETNITKANGKDLEFRTVVQNMVDAKQHLKITFRIIGADHTVKYEKEETYTVPPHSNWYDPDAARESLSVTLPAVTGLVSGDRLEGKIIDEDTGKILADNQTAGQAWSTVTIRYMLQNEDGTETTVPDTAPATVYVPKNSAYTLRSPDLYGYTCVGNSANQGEINITEDRQEITYYYRKNSEMPEIQTVPVRVTYDGKPHTFDIKQEDGVQISYSLTENGSYTQTEMPFYTEAGQYKIYFKAEKASFIPTYGEAVLEIEKASTSMQLTAKNDTVKGAGTVELQLCRQGIPEDAGIKVTCDVSGITLEEKGTDHWMATLPNETKTYTFTASYDGNGNYTGSKADCQVRVTADHSQTGGGSGGSSGGSSGGSSSGGSGGISGGGSSGGSGGSSGGSSGGSSGGGSGENAGGSTDGSSGNVSPDSGTLPAPDHAKEEPGNVTPPPAADTSVSVKDINVKAKTAVKNNTVKVKNIAAVLKKEITKAEKEQGGRIKDLSVEITFDTGKAKNWKNLHLEMDKQAVNLLVKKNVKEWKVNGGNVNLTFDSKALKELKKEMNTAVVIKMKQADKKNLSARAGKIIGKRPVYDFSVTGIKKKQSSVLKKGRIRVAVSYNASKKEKDKKIFAYKIDKHGAAVKIPGSYYDSDTKTVNFVSRGFFTVAVGCEK
;
A
#
# COMPACT_ATOMS: atom_id res chain seq x y z
N MET A 1 14.40 69.13 -7.23
CA MET A 1 15.07 69.79 -8.38
C MET A 1 15.89 68.76 -9.15
N THR A 2 16.36 69.14 -10.34
CA THR A 2 17.38 68.52 -11.22
C THR A 2 18.47 67.64 -10.57
N ASN A 3 19.14 66.67 -11.24
CA ASN A 3 18.98 65.94 -12.53
C ASN A 3 20.13 64.87 -12.61
N VAL A 4 20.26 64.10 -13.70
CA VAL A 4 21.46 63.35 -14.18
C VAL A 4 21.78 61.96 -13.58
N LYS A 5 21.14 60.93 -14.14
CA LYS A 5 21.74 59.82 -14.93
C LYS A 5 22.92 58.94 -14.40
N LYS A 6 22.68 57.61 -14.49
CA LYS A 6 23.45 56.52 -15.19
C LYS A 6 24.21 55.43 -14.38
N LYS A 7 23.77 54.19 -14.65
CA LYS A 7 24.51 52.93 -14.94
C LYS A 7 25.31 52.17 -13.86
N ASP A 8 24.75 51.02 -13.49
CA ASP A 8 25.29 49.65 -13.69
C ASP A 8 26.80 49.36 -13.46
N GLY A 9 27.10 48.57 -12.42
CA GLY A 9 28.39 47.87 -12.25
C GLY A 9 28.38 46.86 -11.10
N LYS A 10 28.35 45.55 -11.39
CA LYS A 10 28.25 44.47 -10.37
C LYS A 10 29.64 43.89 -9.99
N ARG A 11 29.71 43.36 -8.74
CA ARG A 11 30.75 42.47 -8.15
C ARG A 11 31.97 43.16 -7.51
N PHE A 12 31.79 43.69 -6.30
CA PHE A 12 32.86 43.94 -5.32
C PHE A 12 32.34 43.88 -3.87
N GLY A 13 33.23 43.85 -2.86
CA GLY A 13 32.92 43.77 -1.42
C GLY A 13 33.64 42.60 -0.70
N ALA A 14 32.86 41.65 -0.17
CA ALA A 14 33.35 40.53 0.66
C ALA A 14 34.13 39.41 -0.09
N ILE A 15 35.47 39.42 -0.03
CA ILE A 15 36.32 38.20 0.15
C ILE A 15 36.58 37.95 1.66
N VAL A 16 35.79 38.64 2.48
CA VAL A 16 36.00 38.95 3.90
C VAL A 16 35.63 37.79 4.83
N LEU A 17 34.84 36.82 4.38
CA LEU A 17 34.27 35.79 5.27
C LEU A 17 35.29 34.78 5.81
N SER A 18 36.39 34.52 5.08
CA SER A 18 37.35 33.47 5.46
C SER A 18 38.34 33.88 6.55
N LEU A 19 38.44 35.16 6.92
CA LEU A 19 39.40 35.63 7.93
C LEU A 19 38.86 35.56 9.38
N ILE A 20 37.54 35.41 9.55
CA ILE A 20 36.89 35.37 10.87
C ILE A 20 36.92 33.95 11.48
N LEU A 21 37.05 32.90 10.65
CA LEU A 21 36.95 31.50 11.08
C LEU A 21 38.25 30.90 11.66
N LEU A 22 39.26 31.73 11.97
CA LEU A 22 40.61 31.24 12.32
C LEU A 22 41.22 31.87 13.58
N LEU A 23 40.41 32.50 14.44
CA LEU A 23 40.88 33.21 15.65
C LEU A 23 40.22 32.76 16.98
N SER A 24 39.71 31.53 17.03
CA SER A 24 38.94 31.01 18.18
C SER A 24 39.38 29.60 18.66
N LEU A 25 40.61 29.19 18.37
CA LEU A 25 41.13 27.84 18.69
C LEU A 25 42.53 27.83 19.34
N VAL A 26 42.71 28.50 20.49
CA VAL A 26 43.78 28.18 21.46
C VAL A 26 43.31 28.45 22.90
N PHE A 27 43.78 27.62 23.84
CA PHE A 27 43.68 27.68 25.32
C PHE A 27 42.49 26.95 25.99
N PRO A 28 42.68 26.42 27.23
CA PRO A 28 42.03 25.16 27.63
C PRO A 28 41.09 25.26 28.84
N TYR A 29 40.22 24.25 28.97
CA TYR A 29 39.25 24.10 30.06
C TYR A 29 39.87 23.66 31.40
N PRO A 30 39.54 24.32 32.52
CA PRO A 30 39.38 23.67 33.82
C PRO A 30 37.96 23.11 33.94
N VAL A 31 37.80 21.98 34.65
CA VAL A 31 36.49 21.33 34.87
C VAL A 31 35.82 21.89 36.12
N MET A 32 34.58 22.35 35.98
CA MET A 32 33.53 22.27 37.02
C MET A 32 32.18 21.94 36.36
N ALA A 33 31.28 21.35 37.13
CA ALA A 33 30.02 20.83 36.63
C ALA A 33 28.94 21.91 36.47
N ASP A 34 27.93 21.62 35.65
CA ASP A 34 26.60 22.21 35.77
C ASP A 34 25.54 21.10 35.65
N GLN A 35 24.37 21.34 36.24
CA GLN A 35 23.19 20.47 36.13
C GLN A 35 22.19 21.08 35.13
N THR A 36 21.18 20.30 34.75
CA THR A 36 20.14 20.64 33.75
C THR A 36 20.69 20.78 32.30
N THR A 37 19.92 20.46 31.25
CA THR A 37 18.51 20.02 31.19
C THR A 37 18.36 18.86 30.20
N ALA A 38 17.50 17.89 30.50
CA ALA A 38 17.10 16.89 29.51
C ALA A 38 16.06 17.51 28.55
N ALA A 39 16.42 17.65 27.27
CA ALA A 39 15.57 18.31 26.27
C ALA A 39 15.83 17.81 24.82
N ASP A 40 15.93 16.49 24.63
CA ASP A 40 15.73 15.88 23.30
C ASP A 40 14.95 14.55 23.41
N GLN A 41 13.69 14.68 23.85
CA GLN A 41 12.66 13.71 23.57
C GLN A 41 11.60 14.41 22.72
N THR A 42 11.44 13.98 21.47
CA THR A 42 10.23 14.26 20.70
C THR A 42 9.05 13.55 21.35
N THR A 43 8.37 14.24 22.27
CA THR A 43 7.16 13.74 22.94
C THR A 43 6.12 13.37 21.89
N ALA A 44 5.76 12.09 21.82
CA ALA A 44 4.66 11.63 20.98
C ALA A 44 3.36 12.35 21.35
N ALA A 45 2.47 12.55 20.38
CA ALA A 45 1.16 13.10 20.64
C ALA A 45 0.32 12.13 21.49
N SER A 46 -0.34 12.62 22.53
CA SER A 46 -1.23 11.80 23.36
C SER A 46 -2.46 11.37 22.56
N VAL A 47 -2.89 10.12 22.71
CA VAL A 47 -3.96 9.51 21.92
C VAL A 47 -5.04 8.96 22.85
N TYR A 48 -6.26 9.47 22.70
CA TYR A 48 -7.40 9.16 23.54
C TYR A 48 -8.42 8.32 22.78
N ALA A 49 -8.80 7.16 23.33
CA ALA A 49 -9.90 6.36 22.82
C ALA A 49 -11.24 6.93 23.33
N ILE A 50 -11.82 7.86 22.58
CA ILE A 50 -13.07 8.56 22.97
C ILE A 50 -14.34 7.79 22.58
N HIS A 51 -14.21 6.77 21.72
CA HIS A 51 -15.27 5.83 21.38
C HIS A 51 -14.65 4.58 20.73
N LYS A 52 -14.43 3.47 21.46
CA LYS A 52 -13.93 2.20 20.87
C LYS A 52 -14.90 1.05 21.16
N THR A 53 -15.59 0.56 20.14
CA THR A 53 -16.70 -0.40 20.27
C THR A 53 -16.39 -1.77 19.65
N GLY A 54 -15.26 -1.89 18.95
CA GLY A 54 -14.74 -3.13 18.37
C GLY A 54 -13.23 -3.05 18.06
N ASP A 55 -12.69 -4.11 17.47
CA ASP A 55 -11.33 -4.12 16.91
C ASP A 55 -11.24 -3.16 15.70
N ASP A 56 -10.12 -2.45 15.54
CA ASP A 56 -9.91 -1.40 14.52
C ASP A 56 -9.82 -1.91 13.07
N LYS A 57 -9.81 -3.22 12.86
CA LYS A 57 -10.06 -3.85 11.55
C LYS A 57 -11.54 -4.20 11.37
N GLU A 58 -12.32 -4.46 12.41
CA GLU A 58 -13.78 -4.68 12.23
C GLU A 58 -14.55 -3.36 12.08
N ASN A 59 -14.08 -2.28 12.70
CA ASN A 59 -14.72 -0.98 12.78
C ASN A 59 -14.01 0.10 11.92
N PHE A 60 -14.77 1.06 11.40
CA PHE A 60 -14.23 2.18 10.63
C PHE A 60 -13.58 3.20 11.57
N VAL A 61 -12.26 3.37 11.47
CA VAL A 61 -11.49 4.27 12.35
C VAL A 61 -11.57 5.72 11.86
N ILE A 62 -12.10 6.59 12.73
CA ILE A 62 -12.06 8.05 12.63
C ILE A 62 -11.01 8.57 13.62
N VAL A 63 -10.23 9.55 13.20
CA VAL A 63 -9.31 10.28 14.08
C VAL A 63 -9.68 11.77 14.09
N ILE A 64 -9.72 12.38 15.26
CA ILE A 64 -9.91 13.81 15.48
C ILE A 64 -8.60 14.40 16.02
N MET A 65 -8.10 15.48 15.41
CA MET A 65 -6.87 16.17 15.85
C MET A 65 -7.18 17.63 16.19
N GLY A 66 -6.41 18.23 17.10
CA GLY A 66 -6.59 19.61 17.54
C GLY A 66 -5.64 20.57 16.84
N GLU A 67 -6.15 21.62 16.21
CA GLU A 67 -5.34 22.70 15.64
C GLU A 67 -5.59 24.00 16.41
N GLY A 68 -4.52 24.72 16.76
CA GLY A 68 -4.62 25.98 17.50
C GLY A 68 -4.95 25.84 18.99
N TYR A 69 -4.82 24.64 19.56
CA TYR A 69 -4.94 24.40 20.99
C TYR A 69 -3.53 24.42 21.62
N THR A 70 -3.28 25.32 22.58
CA THR A 70 -2.04 25.33 23.35
C THR A 70 -1.99 24.17 24.35
N ARG A 71 -0.89 24.03 25.10
CA ARG A 71 -0.69 22.96 26.09
C ARG A 71 -1.77 22.98 27.19
N GLU A 72 -2.17 24.18 27.59
CA GLU A 72 -3.16 24.48 28.62
C GLU A 72 -4.59 24.22 28.14
N GLN A 73 -4.80 24.16 26.82
CA GLN A 73 -6.10 23.98 26.18
C GLN A 73 -6.36 22.52 25.74
N GLN A 74 -5.43 21.59 25.97
CA GLN A 74 -5.59 20.19 25.52
C GLN A 74 -6.74 19.44 26.19
N GLU A 75 -7.12 19.80 27.43
CA GLU A 75 -8.36 19.33 28.04
C GLU A 75 -9.62 19.83 27.32
N GLN A 76 -9.59 21.09 26.85
CA GLN A 76 -10.72 21.67 26.14
C GLN A 76 -10.89 20.98 24.78
N PHE A 77 -9.78 20.76 24.06
CA PHE A 77 -9.78 19.96 22.84
C PHE A 77 -10.43 18.58 23.04
N LEU A 78 -10.12 17.86 24.12
CA LEU A 78 -10.74 16.54 24.38
C LEU A 78 -12.25 16.65 24.64
N LYS A 79 -12.69 17.68 25.36
CA LYS A 79 -14.12 17.97 25.60
C LYS A 79 -14.82 18.28 24.27
N ASP A 80 -14.22 19.13 23.44
CA ASP A 80 -14.73 19.51 22.12
C ASP A 80 -14.80 18.33 21.14
N ALA A 81 -13.75 17.52 21.09
CA ALA A 81 -13.66 16.32 20.25
C ALA A 81 -14.69 15.26 20.67
N THR A 82 -14.84 15.01 21.97
CA THR A 82 -15.82 14.04 22.51
C THR A 82 -17.26 14.51 22.25
N ALA A 83 -17.58 15.78 22.52
CA ALA A 83 -18.91 16.33 22.27
C ALA A 83 -19.29 16.29 20.79
N LYS A 84 -18.37 16.69 19.89
CA LYS A 84 -18.60 16.65 18.43
C LYS A 84 -18.67 15.22 17.89
N ALA A 85 -17.89 14.28 18.43
CA ALA A 85 -17.99 12.86 18.09
C ALA A 85 -19.36 12.25 18.51
N GLN A 86 -19.84 12.57 19.71
CA GLN A 86 -21.19 12.19 20.14
C GLN A 86 -22.28 12.89 19.31
N GLY A 87 -22.02 14.10 18.82
CA GLY A 87 -22.84 14.80 17.83
C GLY A 87 -22.99 14.04 16.52
N LEU A 88 -21.87 13.71 15.89
CA LEU A 88 -21.80 12.92 14.65
C LEU A 88 -22.61 11.62 14.75
N LEU A 89 -22.48 10.89 15.86
CA LEU A 89 -23.17 9.61 16.08
C LEU A 89 -24.69 9.73 16.29
N LYS A 90 -25.27 10.93 16.42
CA LYS A 90 -26.74 11.12 16.41
C LYS A 90 -27.34 11.01 15.00
N TRP A 91 -26.56 11.33 13.97
CA TRP A 91 -27.02 11.45 12.60
C TRP A 91 -26.98 10.12 11.85
N SER A 92 -28.09 9.71 11.23
CA SER A 92 -28.10 8.53 10.35
C SER A 92 -27.27 8.80 9.07
N PRO A 93 -26.34 7.91 8.66
CA PRO A 93 -26.19 6.51 9.07
C PRO A 93 -25.21 6.27 10.24
N TYR A 94 -24.50 7.29 10.72
CA TYR A 94 -23.50 7.14 11.80
C TYR A 94 -24.11 6.62 13.10
N LYS A 95 -25.39 6.89 13.35
CA LYS A 95 -26.19 6.34 14.44
C LYS A 95 -26.38 4.82 14.31
N GLU A 96 -26.88 4.36 13.17
CA GLU A 96 -27.06 2.94 12.83
C GLU A 96 -25.74 2.16 12.80
N TYR A 97 -24.64 2.83 12.48
CA TYR A 97 -23.28 2.30 12.47
C TYR A 97 -22.44 2.73 13.69
N SER A 98 -23.08 3.18 14.77
CA SER A 98 -22.36 3.64 15.98
C SER A 98 -21.62 2.50 16.70
N ASP A 99 -22.04 1.24 16.51
CA ASP A 99 -21.26 0.09 16.94
C ASP A 99 -20.14 -0.29 15.95
N ARG A 100 -20.12 0.25 14.72
CA ARG A 100 -19.13 -0.07 13.67
C ARG A 100 -18.11 1.03 13.42
N ILE A 101 -18.05 2.01 14.30
CA ILE A 101 -17.12 3.14 14.22
C ILE A 101 -16.24 3.09 15.48
N ASN A 102 -14.95 3.38 15.31
CA ASN A 102 -14.06 3.70 16.42
C ASN A 102 -13.55 5.14 16.21
N ILE A 103 -13.49 5.95 17.27
CA ILE A 103 -13.09 7.35 17.22
C ILE A 103 -11.99 7.62 18.26
N TYR A 104 -10.89 8.18 17.79
CA TYR A 104 -9.74 8.57 18.59
C TYR A 104 -9.52 10.08 18.54
N ALA A 105 -9.20 10.71 19.66
CA ALA A 105 -8.77 12.11 19.72
C ALA A 105 -7.25 12.18 19.95
N VAL A 106 -6.55 13.07 19.24
CA VAL A 106 -5.08 13.20 19.29
C VAL A 106 -4.68 14.61 19.67
N GLN A 107 -3.99 14.74 20.79
CA GLN A 107 -3.55 16.02 21.36
C GLN A 107 -2.32 16.56 20.61
N THR A 108 -2.56 17.57 19.77
CA THR A 108 -1.52 18.24 18.98
C THR A 108 -1.31 19.67 19.48
N VAL A 109 -0.29 19.81 20.33
CA VAL A 109 0.04 21.07 21.03
C VAL A 109 0.56 22.12 20.04
N SER A 110 -0.18 23.21 19.91
CA SER A 110 0.21 24.42 19.16
C SER A 110 0.99 25.39 20.06
N ASN A 111 1.87 26.20 19.48
CA ASN A 111 2.60 27.24 20.24
C ASN A 111 1.67 28.43 20.56
N GLU A 112 0.75 28.74 19.65
CA GLU A 112 -0.22 29.84 19.78
C GLU A 112 -1.67 29.35 19.61
N THR A 113 -2.62 30.14 20.12
CA THR A 113 -4.07 29.89 19.95
C THR A 113 -4.56 30.41 18.60
N GLY A 114 -5.52 29.71 17.97
CA GLY A 114 -6.23 30.20 16.79
C GLY A 114 -5.92 29.44 15.50
N VAL A 115 -6.10 30.11 14.35
CA VAL A 115 -5.63 29.67 13.03
C VAL A 115 -5.18 30.89 12.23
N GLY A 116 -4.32 30.70 11.22
CA GLY A 116 -3.92 31.80 10.33
C GLY A 116 -5.05 32.26 9.41
N VAL A 117 -4.95 33.48 8.91
CA VAL A 117 -5.84 34.03 7.87
C VAL A 117 -5.01 34.33 6.62
N MET A 118 -5.35 33.72 5.49
CA MET A 118 -4.65 33.99 4.22
C MET A 118 -4.80 35.47 3.85
N TYR A 119 -3.66 36.12 3.62
CA TYR A 119 -3.53 37.56 3.37
C TYR A 119 -3.96 38.49 4.53
N GLY A 120 -4.22 37.95 5.73
CA GLY A 120 -4.43 38.72 6.95
C GLY A 120 -3.14 38.93 7.74
N GLU A 121 -3.19 39.83 8.73
CA GLU A 121 -2.07 40.10 9.65
C GLU A 121 -1.88 39.00 10.71
N SER A 122 -2.93 38.21 10.98
CA SER A 122 -2.89 37.10 11.94
C SER A 122 -2.44 35.80 11.28
N ASN A 123 -1.30 35.28 11.72
CA ASN A 123 -0.77 33.97 11.33
C ASN A 123 -0.03 33.31 12.52
N PRO A 124 -0.76 32.82 13.54
CA PRO A 124 -0.18 32.14 14.70
C PRO A 124 0.60 30.87 14.32
N ASP A 125 1.60 30.51 15.12
CA ASP A 125 2.38 29.29 14.96
C ASP A 125 1.65 28.07 15.56
N THR A 126 0.66 27.59 14.82
CA THR A 126 -0.16 26.43 15.14
C THR A 126 0.48 25.13 14.65
N TYR A 127 0.15 23.98 15.25
CA TYR A 127 0.84 22.71 14.98
C TYR A 127 0.79 22.30 13.49
N PHE A 128 -0.39 22.38 12.87
CA PHE A 128 -0.61 22.06 11.46
C PHE A 128 -0.54 23.27 10.52
N HIS A 129 -0.27 24.47 11.03
CA HIS A 129 -0.23 25.72 10.26
C HIS A 129 -1.46 25.92 9.35
N VAL A 130 -2.66 25.62 9.83
CA VAL A 130 -3.91 25.79 9.07
C VAL A 130 -4.18 27.28 8.84
N GLN A 131 -4.56 27.62 7.62
CA GLN A 131 -4.95 28.97 7.21
C GLN A 131 -6.37 28.99 6.65
N ALA A 132 -7.17 29.95 7.10
CA ALA A 132 -8.51 30.24 6.63
C ALA A 132 -8.49 31.19 5.41
N PHE A 133 -9.44 31.02 4.49
CA PHE A 133 -9.72 31.90 3.36
C PHE A 133 -11.22 31.92 3.10
N GLY A 134 -11.88 33.04 3.43
CA GLY A 134 -13.35 33.10 3.48
C GLY A 134 -13.91 32.10 4.51
N LYS A 135 -14.88 31.27 4.10
CA LYS A 135 -15.40 30.16 4.92
C LYS A 135 -14.58 28.86 4.83
N SER A 136 -13.56 28.79 3.97
CA SER A 136 -12.73 27.59 3.82
C SER A 136 -11.44 27.67 4.64
N CYS A 137 -10.82 26.53 4.91
CA CYS A 137 -9.46 26.48 5.46
C CYS A 137 -8.65 25.30 4.91
N TYR A 138 -7.32 25.39 4.98
CA TYR A 138 -6.39 24.40 4.40
C TYR A 138 -5.08 24.35 5.21
N PHE A 139 -4.34 23.24 5.11
CA PHE A 139 -2.95 23.18 5.58
C PHE A 139 -2.07 24.20 4.84
N ALA A 140 -1.14 24.84 5.56
CA ALA A 140 0.02 25.52 4.99
C ALA A 140 1.33 24.85 5.46
N LYS A 141 2.47 25.35 4.93
CA LYS A 141 3.83 24.86 5.21
C LYS A 141 3.94 23.32 5.08
N ASP A 142 4.13 22.60 6.18
CA ASP A 142 4.33 21.15 6.31
C ASP A 142 3.16 20.44 7.04
N GLY A 143 2.04 21.13 7.28
CA GLY A 143 0.91 20.63 8.08
C GLY A 143 0.34 19.29 7.60
N GLU A 144 0.19 19.11 6.28
CA GLU A 144 -0.31 17.85 5.72
C GLU A 144 0.67 16.69 5.97
N ASP A 145 1.98 16.94 5.89
CA ASP A 145 3.01 15.91 6.13
C ASP A 145 3.09 15.55 7.62
N LYS A 146 2.94 16.52 8.53
CA LYS A 146 2.77 16.26 9.99
C LYS A 146 1.54 15.38 10.27
N ALA A 147 0.38 15.73 9.72
CA ALA A 147 -0.85 14.96 9.89
C ALA A 147 -0.74 13.54 9.29
N ARG A 148 0.01 13.39 8.18
CA ARG A 148 0.35 12.08 7.59
C ARG A 148 1.36 11.27 8.41
N ALA A 149 2.28 11.92 9.10
CA ALA A 149 3.20 11.27 10.03
C ALA A 149 2.45 10.72 11.25
N LEU A 150 1.63 11.55 11.91
CA LEU A 150 0.77 11.12 13.02
C LEU A 150 -0.18 9.98 12.62
N ARG A 151 -0.76 10.01 11.42
CA ARG A 151 -1.53 8.87 10.89
C ARG A 151 -0.71 7.58 10.91
N ALA A 152 0.49 7.60 10.33
CA ALA A 152 1.33 6.41 10.23
C ALA A 152 1.80 5.90 11.60
N GLU A 153 1.94 6.81 12.57
CA GLU A 153 2.25 6.50 13.96
C GLU A 153 1.07 5.81 14.68
N LEU A 154 -0.15 6.31 14.51
CA LEU A 154 -1.39 5.69 14.99
C LEU A 154 -1.56 4.27 14.43
N GLU A 155 -1.47 4.13 13.11
CA GLU A 155 -1.57 2.85 12.38
C GLU A 155 -0.47 1.84 12.72
N SER A 156 0.63 2.28 13.33
CA SER A 156 1.77 1.42 13.68
C SER A 156 1.95 1.18 15.18
N ARG A 157 1.28 1.94 16.05
CA ARG A 157 1.47 1.87 17.52
C ARG A 157 0.18 1.73 18.31
N TYR A 158 -0.88 2.45 17.94
CA TYR A 158 -2.08 2.62 18.78
C TYR A 158 -3.30 1.82 18.32
N LEU A 159 -3.40 1.51 17.02
CA LEU A 159 -4.52 0.75 16.45
C LEU A 159 -4.21 -0.75 16.39
N ASP A 160 -5.26 -1.58 16.40
CA ASP A 160 -5.13 -3.05 16.35
C ASP A 160 -4.35 -3.54 15.12
N THR A 161 -3.35 -4.40 15.32
CA THR A 161 -2.38 -4.82 14.27
C THR A 161 -3.03 -5.18 12.94
N GLY A 162 -2.83 -4.32 11.93
CA GLY A 162 -3.37 -4.48 10.57
C GLY A 162 -4.51 -3.52 10.21
N ALA A 163 -5.00 -2.72 11.17
CA ALA A 163 -5.99 -1.67 10.96
C ALA A 163 -5.46 -0.50 10.09
N ALA A 164 -6.37 0.37 9.66
CA ALA A 164 -6.03 1.59 8.93
C ALA A 164 -7.01 2.72 9.26
N VAL A 165 -6.49 3.95 9.35
CA VAL A 165 -7.32 5.15 9.57
C VAL A 165 -8.19 5.41 8.33
N GLY A 166 -9.51 5.39 8.50
CA GLY A 166 -10.48 5.65 7.45
C GLY A 166 -10.48 7.12 7.04
N THR A 167 -10.62 8.03 8.01
CA THR A 167 -10.54 9.48 7.82
C THR A 167 -9.97 10.21 9.04
N ILE A 168 -9.53 11.45 8.83
CA ILE A 168 -9.03 12.38 9.85
C ILE A 168 -9.85 13.69 9.75
N HIS A 169 -10.35 14.16 10.89
CA HIS A 169 -10.94 15.47 11.04
C HIS A 169 -10.06 16.35 11.94
N ILE A 170 -9.97 17.65 11.66
CA ILE A 170 -9.16 18.61 12.41
C ILE A 170 -10.06 19.71 12.95
N ILE A 171 -10.21 19.78 14.28
CA ILE A 171 -10.94 20.85 14.94
C ILE A 171 -10.00 22.05 15.06
N CYS A 172 -10.35 23.15 14.42
CA CYS A 172 -9.62 24.40 14.47
C CYS A 172 -10.13 25.25 15.64
N ASN A 173 -9.27 25.62 16.58
CA ASN A 173 -9.60 26.40 17.78
C ASN A 173 -9.90 27.88 17.44
N THR A 174 -11.02 28.12 16.78
CA THR A 174 -11.50 29.44 16.36
C THR A 174 -13.02 29.49 16.38
N THR A 175 -13.57 30.66 16.69
CA THR A 175 -15.01 30.94 16.65
C THR A 175 -15.50 31.38 15.26
N ALA A 176 -14.60 31.67 14.32
CA ALA A 176 -14.95 32.01 12.95
C ALA A 176 -15.64 30.82 12.25
N ASN A 177 -16.74 31.05 11.54
CA ASN A 177 -17.40 30.00 10.75
C ASN A 177 -16.52 29.59 9.55
N ILE A 178 -15.72 28.55 9.77
CA ILE A 178 -14.90 27.90 8.74
C ILE A 178 -15.10 26.38 8.75
N GLY A 179 -15.02 25.79 7.56
CA GLY A 179 -15.02 24.35 7.33
C GLY A 179 -14.36 24.02 5.98
N SER A 180 -13.78 22.83 5.85
CA SER A 180 -13.48 22.29 4.52
C SER A 180 -13.24 20.77 4.53
N SER A 181 -13.44 20.15 3.37
CA SER A 181 -12.86 18.85 3.05
C SER A 181 -11.84 19.01 1.92
N SER A 182 -10.57 18.75 2.24
CA SER A 182 -9.48 18.85 1.27
C SER A 182 -9.37 17.60 0.39
N ASN A 183 -9.74 16.42 0.92
CA ASN A 183 -9.78 15.13 0.24
C ASN A 183 -10.41 14.05 1.14
N ALA A 184 -10.50 12.82 0.63
CA ALA A 184 -11.07 11.66 1.33
C ALA A 184 -10.38 11.23 2.64
N LEU A 185 -9.28 11.88 3.05
CA LEU A 185 -8.63 11.66 4.36
C LEU A 185 -8.72 12.87 5.30
N PHE A 186 -8.83 14.10 4.80
CA PHE A 186 -8.62 15.30 5.63
C PHE A 186 -9.76 16.30 5.48
N SER A 187 -10.48 16.50 6.57
CA SER A 187 -11.53 17.50 6.76
C SER A 187 -11.25 18.38 7.99
N PHE A 188 -11.86 19.55 8.05
CA PHE A 188 -11.62 20.59 9.04
C PHE A 188 -12.95 21.25 9.45
N SER A 189 -13.09 21.66 10.71
CA SER A 189 -14.19 22.53 11.14
C SER A 189 -13.77 23.44 12.29
N ALA A 190 -14.41 24.61 12.40
CA ALA A 190 -14.22 25.55 13.49
C ALA A 190 -14.76 25.02 14.83
N ASN A 191 -14.15 25.43 15.93
CA ASN A 191 -14.71 25.29 17.28
C ASN A 191 -15.68 26.45 17.61
N SER A 192 -16.59 26.77 16.68
CA SER A 192 -17.59 27.83 16.83
C SER A 192 -18.84 27.34 17.56
N GLY A 193 -19.65 28.27 18.09
CA GLY A 193 -20.96 27.94 18.68
C GLY A 193 -21.93 27.32 17.66
N GLU A 194 -21.82 27.69 16.38
CA GLU A 194 -22.55 27.06 15.27
C GLU A 194 -22.13 25.59 15.04
N ASN A 195 -21.02 25.14 15.66
CA ASN A 195 -20.54 23.76 15.65
C ASN A 195 -20.51 23.15 17.08
N GLU A 196 -21.27 23.69 18.05
CA GLU A 196 -21.32 23.15 19.41
C GLU A 196 -21.78 21.69 19.42
N GLN A 197 -22.84 21.36 18.66
CA GLN A 197 -23.35 19.99 18.51
C GLN A 197 -22.60 19.15 17.46
N GLY A 198 -21.57 19.70 16.80
CA GLY A 198 -20.77 18.97 15.80
C GLY A 198 -21.36 18.89 14.39
N ASP A 199 -22.36 19.71 14.04
CA ASP A 199 -23.01 19.63 12.72
C ASP A 199 -22.09 20.09 11.58
N VAL A 200 -21.23 21.10 11.77
CA VAL A 200 -20.22 21.48 10.77
C VAL A 200 -19.18 20.36 10.63
N MET A 201 -18.74 19.75 11.73
CA MET A 201 -17.88 18.56 11.66
C MET A 201 -18.56 17.43 10.87
N THR A 202 -19.86 17.20 11.10
CA THR A 202 -20.65 16.15 10.46
C THR A 202 -20.79 16.37 8.96
N HIS A 203 -21.02 17.60 8.52
CA HIS A 203 -20.99 17.98 7.10
C HIS A 203 -19.61 17.72 6.48
N GLU A 204 -18.56 18.27 7.09
CA GLU A 204 -17.21 18.26 6.51
C GLU A 204 -16.55 16.89 6.49
N ILE A 205 -16.77 16.06 7.52
CA ILE A 205 -16.31 14.67 7.54
C ILE A 205 -17.07 13.79 6.53
N SER A 206 -18.31 14.15 6.19
CA SER A 206 -19.14 13.41 5.23
C SER A 206 -18.69 13.61 3.78
N HIS A 207 -18.11 14.76 3.43
CA HIS A 207 -17.36 14.90 2.18
C HIS A 207 -16.18 13.91 2.14
N SER A 208 -15.39 13.80 3.22
CA SER A 208 -14.22 12.91 3.24
C SER A 208 -14.61 11.42 3.20
N ILE A 209 -15.58 10.99 4.00
CA ILE A 209 -16.05 9.60 4.06
C ILE A 209 -16.86 9.25 2.81
N GLY A 210 -17.96 9.98 2.56
CA GLY A 210 -18.91 9.68 1.49
C GLY A 210 -18.35 9.94 0.09
N ARG A 211 -17.53 10.99 -0.05
CA ARG A 211 -17.33 11.78 -1.29
C ARG A 211 -18.58 12.53 -1.74
N LEU A 212 -19.36 12.99 -0.77
CA LEU A 212 -20.48 13.88 -1.03
C LEU A 212 -19.97 15.25 -1.51
N GLY A 213 -20.79 15.94 -2.28
CA GLY A 213 -20.63 17.35 -2.65
C GLY A 213 -21.65 18.23 -1.96
N ASP A 214 -21.36 19.53 -1.96
CA ASP A 214 -22.25 20.60 -1.51
C ASP A 214 -23.54 20.60 -2.36
N GLU A 215 -24.70 20.30 -1.78
CA GLU A 215 -26.00 20.36 -2.48
C GLU A 215 -26.50 21.81 -2.67
N TYR A 216 -25.75 22.80 -2.15
CA TYR A 216 -26.00 24.23 -2.29
C TYR A 216 -25.03 24.96 -3.24
N ASP A 217 -23.94 24.32 -3.71
CA ASP A 217 -22.92 24.97 -4.55
C ASP A 217 -22.95 24.48 -6.01
N LYS A 218 -22.40 25.28 -6.90
CA LYS A 218 -22.31 25.06 -8.36
C LYS A 218 -21.17 24.11 -8.78
N LYS A 219 -20.57 23.35 -7.84
CA LYS A 219 -19.44 22.45 -8.14
C LYS A 219 -19.94 21.10 -8.65
N MET A 220 -19.52 20.71 -9.85
CA MET A 220 -19.74 19.37 -10.42
C MET A 220 -18.85 18.30 -9.75
N GLN A 221 -18.95 18.13 -8.43
CA GLN A 221 -18.14 17.19 -7.65
C GLN A 221 -18.95 16.58 -6.51
N GLY A 222 -19.18 15.26 -6.57
CA GLY A 222 -19.83 14.50 -5.52
C GLY A 222 -20.51 13.24 -6.06
N GLU A 223 -20.73 12.24 -5.21
CA GLU A 223 -21.56 11.07 -5.59
C GLU A 223 -23.06 11.45 -5.64
N ASN A 224 -23.48 12.40 -4.79
CA ASN A 224 -24.82 13.02 -4.69
C ASN A 224 -25.02 14.26 -5.59
N ILE A 225 -24.07 14.59 -6.49
CA ILE A 225 -24.18 15.74 -7.41
C ILE A 225 -24.17 15.27 -8.87
N SER A 226 -25.01 15.84 -9.72
CA SER A 226 -25.16 15.47 -11.14
C SER A 226 -25.06 16.69 -12.06
N ASP A 227 -24.52 16.49 -13.27
CA ASP A 227 -24.50 17.44 -14.39
C ASP A 227 -25.68 17.25 -15.36
N THR A 228 -26.54 16.27 -15.09
CA THR A 228 -27.77 16.02 -15.86
C THR A 228 -29.00 15.91 -14.96
N SER A 229 -30.12 16.45 -15.45
CA SER A 229 -31.47 16.30 -14.90
C SER A 229 -32.31 15.21 -15.59
N ASP A 230 -31.68 14.45 -16.50
CA ASP A 230 -32.31 13.34 -17.23
C ASP A 230 -32.63 12.20 -16.24
N PRO A 231 -33.92 11.85 -16.03
CA PRO A 231 -34.30 10.86 -15.01
C PRO A 231 -33.68 9.48 -15.22
N ASP A 232 -33.40 9.08 -16.45
CA ASP A 232 -32.84 7.76 -16.76
C ASP A 232 -31.30 7.72 -16.66
N LYS A 233 -30.64 8.89 -16.57
CA LYS A 233 -29.16 9.01 -16.54
C LYS A 233 -28.63 9.54 -15.21
N ILE A 234 -29.49 10.03 -14.32
CA ILE A 234 -29.04 10.59 -13.04
C ILE A 234 -28.52 9.49 -12.09
N LYS A 235 -27.49 9.83 -11.30
CA LYS A 235 -26.73 8.89 -10.45
C LYS A 235 -27.56 8.12 -9.40
N TRP A 236 -28.78 8.56 -9.15
CA TRP A 236 -29.74 8.00 -8.21
C TRP A 236 -31.11 7.71 -8.84
N HIS A 237 -31.17 7.41 -10.15
CA HIS A 237 -32.44 7.17 -10.86
C HIS A 237 -33.35 6.13 -10.19
N LYS A 238 -32.79 5.02 -9.68
CA LYS A 238 -33.53 4.00 -8.91
C LYS A 238 -34.13 4.48 -7.58
N MET A 239 -33.81 5.70 -7.15
CA MET A 239 -34.31 6.32 -5.91
C MET A 239 -35.33 7.44 -6.19
N LEU A 240 -35.65 7.75 -7.45
CA LEU A 240 -36.60 8.83 -7.76
C LEU A 240 -38.00 8.51 -7.24
N GLY A 241 -38.60 9.49 -6.56
CA GLY A 241 -39.89 9.34 -5.90
C GLY A 241 -39.87 8.36 -4.72
N PHE A 242 -38.73 8.13 -4.06
CA PHE A 242 -38.63 7.43 -2.77
C PHE A 242 -38.28 8.46 -1.69
N ARG A 243 -39.08 8.58 -0.63
CA ARG A 243 -38.78 9.46 0.53
C ARG A 243 -38.30 10.89 0.16
N GLY A 244 -39.00 11.57 -0.74
CA GLY A 244 -38.68 12.92 -1.20
C GLY A 244 -37.44 13.06 -2.10
N ILE A 245 -36.78 11.96 -2.51
CA ILE A 245 -35.67 11.99 -3.46
C ILE A 245 -36.18 12.29 -4.87
N GLY A 246 -35.61 13.31 -5.50
CA GLY A 246 -35.96 13.77 -6.85
C GLY A 246 -34.75 14.38 -7.56
N ILE A 247 -35.00 15.38 -8.40
CA ILE A 247 -33.98 16.14 -9.14
C ILE A 247 -34.16 17.61 -8.78
N THR A 248 -33.14 18.18 -8.14
CA THR A 248 -33.22 19.50 -7.49
C THR A 248 -32.02 20.36 -7.89
N ALA A 249 -32.20 21.66 -8.09
CA ALA A 249 -31.07 22.56 -8.39
C ALA A 249 -30.09 22.66 -7.20
N ALA A 250 -28.79 22.68 -7.49
CA ALA A 250 -27.71 22.85 -6.53
C ALA A 250 -26.86 24.07 -6.91
N GLY A 251 -27.09 25.19 -6.23
CA GLY A 251 -26.47 26.50 -6.51
C GLY A 251 -26.83 27.17 -7.85
N THR A 252 -27.17 26.39 -8.87
CA THR A 252 -27.47 26.82 -10.26
C THR A 252 -28.45 25.86 -10.92
N GLU A 253 -29.06 26.28 -12.04
CA GLU A 253 -30.03 25.47 -12.82
C GLU A 253 -29.39 24.32 -13.62
N THR A 254 -28.06 24.25 -13.71
CA THR A 254 -27.34 23.24 -14.49
C THR A 254 -26.72 22.13 -13.65
N VAL A 255 -26.67 22.29 -12.32
CA VAL A 255 -26.08 21.36 -11.35
C VAL A 255 -27.23 20.80 -10.50
N PHE A 256 -27.27 19.49 -10.30
CA PHE A 256 -28.40 18.84 -9.64
C PHE A 256 -27.99 18.02 -8.40
N ALA A 257 -28.86 18.02 -7.40
CA ALA A 257 -28.76 17.28 -6.14
C ALA A 257 -30.06 16.49 -5.89
N PRO A 258 -30.03 15.42 -5.05
CA PRO A 258 -31.17 14.54 -4.84
C PRO A 258 -32.31 15.12 -4.00
N SER A 259 -32.04 16.14 -3.17
CA SER A 259 -33.01 16.61 -2.16
C SER A 259 -32.97 18.13 -1.95
N ARG A 260 -34.08 18.67 -1.41
CA ARG A 260 -34.12 20.01 -0.77
C ARG A 260 -33.85 19.96 0.73
N VAL A 261 -33.87 18.78 1.34
CA VAL A 261 -33.59 18.54 2.76
C VAL A 261 -32.42 17.55 2.82
N CYS A 262 -31.24 18.06 3.15
CA CYS A 262 -30.02 17.28 3.31
C CYS A 262 -29.03 18.05 4.20
N MET A 263 -28.31 17.36 5.10
CA MET A 263 -27.15 17.93 5.82
C MET A 263 -26.12 18.56 4.85
N MET A 264 -25.98 18.00 3.64
CA MET A 264 -25.09 18.54 2.60
C MET A 264 -25.62 19.78 1.88
N ARG A 265 -26.86 20.21 2.16
CA ARG A 265 -27.45 21.45 1.64
C ARG A 265 -27.46 22.53 2.71
N ASP A 266 -28.05 22.23 3.87
CA ASP A 266 -28.15 23.14 5.02
C ASP A 266 -27.91 22.33 6.30
N LEU A 267 -27.17 22.92 7.25
CA LEU A 267 -26.81 22.26 8.51
C LEU A 267 -28.06 22.02 9.39
N GLY A 268 -28.02 20.95 10.20
CA GLY A 268 -29.13 20.55 11.06
C GLY A 268 -30.28 19.82 10.34
N ASN A 269 -30.22 19.66 9.01
CA ASN A 269 -31.07 18.73 8.29
C ASN A 269 -30.53 17.29 8.38
N PRO A 270 -31.38 16.24 8.38
CA PRO A 270 -30.91 14.87 8.20
C PRO A 270 -30.26 14.67 6.82
N PHE A 271 -29.39 13.68 6.67
CA PHE A 271 -28.91 13.26 5.35
C PHE A 271 -30.05 12.67 4.52
N CYS A 272 -30.13 13.06 3.25
CA CYS A 272 -31.03 12.43 2.28
C CYS A 272 -30.62 10.95 2.04
N GLU A 273 -31.54 10.09 1.61
CA GLU A 273 -31.29 8.64 1.46
C GLU A 273 -30.10 8.33 0.54
N VAL A 274 -29.87 9.13 -0.51
CA VAL A 274 -28.69 9.02 -1.40
C VAL A 274 -27.39 9.22 -0.62
N CYS A 275 -27.34 10.24 0.24
CA CYS A 275 -26.19 10.51 1.09
C CYS A 275 -26.02 9.46 2.20
N LYS A 276 -27.10 9.02 2.85
CA LYS A 276 -27.05 7.92 3.85
C LYS A 276 -26.44 6.66 3.25
N MET A 277 -26.92 6.25 2.09
CA MET A 277 -26.47 5.06 1.37
C MET A 277 -25.00 5.15 0.99
N GLU A 278 -24.54 6.26 0.40
CA GLU A 278 -23.13 6.43 0.02
C GLU A 278 -22.20 6.49 1.24
N LEU A 279 -22.63 7.11 2.34
CA LEU A 279 -21.93 7.07 3.62
C LEU A 279 -21.83 5.65 4.19
N ALA A 280 -22.94 4.91 4.28
CA ALA A 280 -22.96 3.53 4.73
C ALA A 280 -22.05 2.63 3.86
N ARG A 281 -22.10 2.80 2.53
CA ARG A 281 -21.26 2.07 1.56
C ARG A 281 -19.76 2.39 1.70
N ARG A 282 -19.40 3.56 2.26
CA ARG A 282 -18.02 3.98 2.53
C ARG A 282 -17.52 3.56 3.92
N LEU A 283 -18.37 3.60 4.94
CA LEU A 283 -18.10 3.02 6.27
C LEU A 283 -17.79 1.52 6.17
N ASN A 284 -18.53 0.80 5.33
CA ASN A 284 -18.32 -0.63 5.06
C ASN A 284 -17.21 -0.94 4.03
N ASN A 285 -16.31 0.00 3.69
CA ASN A 285 -15.30 -0.25 2.66
C ASN A 285 -14.21 -1.23 3.13
N ARG A 286 -14.03 -2.35 2.43
CA ARG A 286 -13.01 -3.38 2.72
C ARG A 286 -11.54 -2.95 2.61
N ASP A 287 -11.25 -1.76 2.09
CA ASP A 287 -9.90 -1.17 2.22
C ASP A 287 -9.62 -0.69 3.67
N TYR A 288 -10.64 -0.63 4.53
CA TYR A 288 -10.58 -0.24 5.94
C TYR A 288 -11.17 -1.28 6.89
N VAL A 289 -12.35 -1.86 6.59
CA VAL A 289 -13.04 -2.81 7.49
C VAL A 289 -13.11 -4.26 6.97
N SER A 290 -12.79 -5.22 7.82
CA SER A 290 -12.78 -6.66 7.55
C SER A 290 -14.17 -7.30 7.57
N ARG A 291 -15.10 -6.75 8.37
CA ARG A 291 -16.42 -7.33 8.68
C ARG A 291 -17.58 -6.44 8.23
N GLN A 292 -17.61 -6.22 6.91
CA GLN A 292 -18.65 -5.47 6.20
C GLN A 292 -20.06 -6.02 6.52
N ALA A 293 -21.08 -5.14 6.54
CA ALA A 293 -22.45 -5.54 6.23
C ALA A 293 -22.53 -6.01 4.76
N SER A 294 -23.43 -6.94 4.44
CA SER A 294 -23.57 -7.49 3.08
C SER A 294 -24.49 -6.63 2.19
N VAL A 295 -25.56 -6.10 2.78
CA VAL A 295 -26.54 -5.19 2.16
C VAL A 295 -26.81 -4.02 3.11
N TYR A 296 -26.92 -2.81 2.57
CA TYR A 296 -27.59 -1.68 3.21
C TYR A 296 -29.02 -1.56 2.66
N VAL A 297 -29.99 -1.36 3.54
CA VAL A 297 -31.40 -1.18 3.21
C VAL A 297 -31.81 0.22 3.65
N CYS A 298 -32.41 1.02 2.77
CA CYS A 298 -32.93 2.33 3.14
C CYS A 298 -34.23 2.17 3.95
N ASP A 299 -34.51 3.12 4.84
CA ASP A 299 -35.70 3.15 5.70
C ASP A 299 -37.00 2.87 4.91
N PRO A 300 -37.67 1.70 5.06
CA PRO A 300 -38.80 1.36 4.20
C PRO A 300 -40.00 2.32 4.33
N GLU A 301 -40.86 2.33 3.32
CA GLU A 301 -42.12 3.10 3.34
C GLU A 301 -43.30 2.30 2.76
N ILE A 302 -44.50 2.63 3.24
CA ILE A 302 -45.77 2.17 2.66
C ILE A 302 -46.46 3.40 2.09
N THR A 303 -46.81 3.37 0.80
CA THR A 303 -47.41 4.50 0.09
C THR A 303 -48.54 4.03 -0.82
N ILE A 304 -49.51 4.91 -1.06
CA ILE A 304 -50.31 4.84 -2.29
C ILE A 304 -49.34 5.08 -3.47
N PRO A 305 -49.36 4.26 -4.54
CA PRO A 305 -48.51 4.48 -5.71
C PRO A 305 -48.70 5.88 -6.31
N HIS A 306 -47.58 6.57 -6.55
CA HIS A 306 -47.54 7.94 -7.05
C HIS A 306 -46.45 8.08 -8.14
N SER A 307 -46.44 9.22 -8.83
CA SER A 307 -45.55 9.44 -9.98
C SER A 307 -44.08 9.54 -9.57
N ARG A 308 -43.28 8.55 -9.96
CA ARG A 308 -41.81 8.51 -9.77
C ARG A 308 -41.05 9.49 -10.68
N THR A 309 -41.61 10.68 -10.89
CA THR A 309 -41.06 11.75 -11.74
C THR A 309 -39.87 12.44 -11.10
N GLY A 310 -38.91 12.90 -11.90
CA GLY A 310 -37.76 13.66 -11.40
C GLY A 310 -38.11 15.02 -10.77
N THR A 311 -39.29 15.57 -11.05
CA THR A 311 -39.82 16.74 -10.34
C THR A 311 -40.06 16.42 -8.87
N LEU A 312 -39.42 17.21 -8.01
CA LEU A 312 -39.59 17.25 -6.55
C LEU A 312 -41.02 16.99 -6.10
N ASP A 313 -41.18 15.89 -5.37
CA ASP A 313 -42.33 15.72 -4.50
C ASP A 313 -41.92 16.02 -3.06
N ARG A 314 -42.36 17.16 -2.53
CA ARG A 314 -42.36 17.42 -1.08
C ARG A 314 -43.43 16.59 -0.37
N ASP A 315 -44.31 15.96 -1.15
CA ASP A 315 -45.58 15.42 -0.73
C ASP A 315 -45.59 13.88 -0.88
N SER A 316 -44.43 13.21 -0.98
CA SER A 316 -44.38 11.74 -0.84
C SER A 316 -44.97 11.28 0.50
N ASP A 317 -44.87 12.13 1.54
CA ASP A 317 -45.54 11.95 2.82
C ASP A 317 -47.08 12.13 2.75
N GLN A 318 -47.64 12.80 1.73
CA GLN A 318 -49.10 12.85 1.49
C GLN A 318 -49.65 11.50 1.01
N TYR A 319 -48.82 10.73 0.30
CA TYR A 319 -49.13 9.39 -0.16
C TYR A 319 -48.82 8.30 0.88
N ARG A 320 -48.13 8.65 1.97
CA ARG A 320 -47.69 7.72 3.03
C ARG A 320 -48.88 7.17 3.82
N ILE A 321 -48.90 5.85 3.96
CA ILE A 321 -49.91 5.10 4.70
C ILE A 321 -49.28 4.42 5.91
N ASP A 322 -49.96 4.53 7.04
CA ASP A 322 -49.58 3.95 8.33
C ASP A 322 -50.84 3.47 9.06
N GLU A 323 -50.69 2.77 10.20
CA GLU A 323 -51.81 2.20 10.97
C GLU A 323 -52.75 3.28 11.54
N THR A 324 -52.30 4.53 11.69
CA THR A 324 -53.15 5.66 12.15
C THR A 324 -54.07 6.18 11.05
N ASN A 325 -53.67 6.02 9.78
CA ASN A 325 -54.32 6.64 8.63
C ASN A 325 -54.84 5.63 7.57
N ILE A 326 -54.66 4.33 7.81
CA ILE A 326 -54.89 3.19 6.90
C ILE A 326 -56.21 3.22 6.12
N THR A 327 -57.27 3.79 6.69
CA THR A 327 -58.58 3.93 6.02
C THR A 327 -58.52 4.77 4.74
N LYS A 328 -57.52 5.66 4.59
CA LYS A 328 -57.22 6.44 3.37
C LYS A 328 -56.85 5.57 2.15
N ALA A 329 -56.43 4.33 2.36
CA ALA A 329 -56.05 3.40 1.29
C ALA A 329 -57.24 2.64 0.68
N ASN A 330 -58.44 2.71 1.28
CA ASN A 330 -59.63 2.05 0.73
C ASN A 330 -59.92 2.50 -0.71
N GLY A 331 -60.09 1.53 -1.61
CA GLY A 331 -60.35 1.74 -3.03
C GLY A 331 -59.12 2.12 -3.85
N LYS A 332 -57.91 1.90 -3.34
CA LYS A 332 -56.63 2.23 -3.99
C LYS A 332 -55.66 1.06 -3.93
N ASP A 333 -54.60 1.15 -4.72
CA ASP A 333 -53.44 0.28 -4.57
C ASP A 333 -52.59 0.72 -3.37
N LEU A 334 -51.89 -0.22 -2.75
CA LEU A 334 -50.99 0.02 -1.61
C LEU A 334 -49.64 -0.66 -1.84
N GLU A 335 -48.57 0.11 -1.89
CA GLU A 335 -47.20 -0.32 -2.18
C GLU A 335 -46.34 -0.26 -0.92
N PHE A 336 -45.70 -1.38 -0.54
CA PHE A 336 -44.58 -1.39 0.40
C PHE A 336 -43.27 -1.43 -0.39
N ARG A 337 -42.33 -0.51 -0.10
CA ARG A 337 -41.11 -0.32 -0.90
C ARG A 337 -39.88 0.08 -0.10
N THR A 338 -38.71 -0.21 -0.65
CA THR A 338 -37.39 0.27 -0.20
C THR A 338 -36.40 0.30 -1.37
N VAL A 339 -35.26 0.96 -1.18
CA VAL A 339 -34.08 0.82 -2.05
C VAL A 339 -32.97 0.15 -1.26
N VAL A 340 -32.29 -0.81 -1.87
CA VAL A 340 -31.14 -1.51 -1.27
C VAL A 340 -29.86 -1.24 -2.04
N GLN A 341 -28.74 -1.30 -1.33
CA GLN A 341 -27.39 -1.22 -1.88
C GLN A 341 -26.62 -2.48 -1.45
N ASN A 342 -26.19 -3.29 -2.42
CA ASN A 342 -25.23 -4.36 -2.16
C ASN A 342 -23.86 -3.74 -1.84
N MET A 343 -23.16 -4.35 -0.89
CA MET A 343 -21.91 -3.87 -0.30
C MET A 343 -20.72 -4.79 -0.61
N VAL A 344 -20.97 -5.99 -1.14
CA VAL A 344 -19.99 -7.08 -1.30
C VAL A 344 -19.83 -7.52 -2.77
N ASP A 345 -18.69 -8.12 -3.09
CA ASP A 345 -18.33 -8.65 -4.42
C ASP A 345 -19.00 -10.02 -4.71
N ALA A 346 -20.27 -10.16 -4.30
CA ALA A 346 -21.12 -11.34 -4.41
C ALA A 346 -22.58 -10.91 -4.66
N LYS A 347 -23.38 -11.75 -5.33
CA LYS A 347 -24.83 -11.51 -5.45
C LYS A 347 -25.50 -11.60 -4.09
N GLN A 348 -26.64 -10.93 -3.93
CA GLN A 348 -27.48 -11.03 -2.73
C GLN A 348 -28.92 -11.36 -3.15
N HIS A 349 -29.53 -12.33 -2.48
CA HIS A 349 -30.89 -12.77 -2.72
C HIS A 349 -31.79 -12.22 -1.61
N LEU A 350 -32.81 -11.45 -1.98
CA LEU A 350 -33.67 -10.73 -1.05
C LEU A 350 -35.14 -11.00 -1.36
N LYS A 351 -35.94 -11.24 -0.32
CA LYS A 351 -37.39 -11.32 -0.41
C LYS A 351 -38.04 -10.12 0.27
N ILE A 352 -39.00 -9.50 -0.40
CA ILE A 352 -39.89 -8.49 0.18
C ILE A 352 -41.27 -9.11 0.33
N THR A 353 -41.87 -8.97 1.51
CA THR A 353 -43.23 -9.44 1.81
C THR A 353 -44.07 -8.28 2.32
N PHE A 354 -45.36 -8.26 2.01
CA PHE A 354 -46.30 -7.26 2.51
C PHE A 354 -47.66 -7.90 2.82
N ARG A 355 -48.15 -7.67 4.04
CA ARG A 355 -49.44 -8.14 4.55
C ARG A 355 -50.24 -7.01 5.18
N ILE A 356 -51.56 -7.13 5.12
CA ILE A 356 -52.50 -6.37 5.95
C ILE A 356 -53.23 -7.36 6.85
N ILE A 357 -53.11 -7.18 8.15
CA ILE A 357 -53.76 -7.99 9.18
C ILE A 357 -54.98 -7.22 9.67
N GLY A 358 -56.14 -7.86 9.72
CA GLY A 358 -57.36 -7.28 10.24
C GLY A 358 -57.29 -7.00 11.75
N ALA A 359 -58.11 -6.07 12.23
CA ALA A 359 -58.37 -5.85 13.65
C ALA A 359 -58.93 -7.11 14.37
N ASP A 360 -59.40 -8.10 13.62
CA ASP A 360 -59.84 -9.43 14.05
C ASP A 360 -58.72 -10.51 13.98
N HIS A 361 -57.48 -10.09 13.71
CA HIS A 361 -56.29 -10.90 13.48
C HIS A 361 -56.32 -11.81 12.22
N THR A 362 -57.27 -11.63 11.30
CA THR A 362 -57.27 -12.34 10.01
C THR A 362 -56.27 -11.72 9.02
N VAL A 363 -55.76 -12.50 8.07
CA VAL A 363 -54.97 -11.93 6.95
C VAL A 363 -55.94 -11.43 5.89
N LYS A 364 -56.07 -10.11 5.73
CA LYS A 364 -56.94 -9.49 4.70
C LYS A 364 -56.26 -9.50 3.33
N TYR A 365 -54.96 -9.22 3.30
CA TYR A 365 -54.14 -9.16 2.09
C TYR A 365 -52.73 -9.69 2.38
N GLU A 366 -52.13 -10.39 1.42
CA GLU A 366 -50.74 -10.85 1.45
C GLU A 366 -50.17 -10.91 0.02
N LYS A 367 -48.89 -10.53 -0.14
CA LYS A 367 -48.08 -10.77 -1.34
C LYS A 367 -46.58 -10.80 -0.98
N GLU A 368 -45.80 -11.54 -1.75
CA GLU A 368 -44.32 -11.52 -1.67
C GLU A 368 -43.68 -11.56 -3.06
N GLU A 369 -42.48 -10.97 -3.18
CA GLU A 369 -41.66 -10.93 -4.39
C GLU A 369 -40.16 -11.09 -4.04
N THR A 370 -39.39 -11.76 -4.90
CA THR A 370 -37.96 -12.02 -4.70
C THR A 370 -37.08 -11.31 -5.73
N TYR A 371 -35.92 -10.84 -5.27
CA TYR A 371 -35.01 -9.94 -5.99
C TYR A 371 -33.58 -10.48 -5.89
N THR A 372 -32.80 -10.32 -6.97
CA THR A 372 -31.37 -10.70 -7.00
C THR A 372 -30.53 -9.45 -7.25
N VAL A 373 -29.98 -8.87 -6.18
CA VAL A 373 -29.16 -7.65 -6.26
C VAL A 373 -27.78 -8.01 -6.85
N PRO A 374 -27.29 -7.30 -7.89
CA PRO A 374 -25.98 -7.57 -8.47
C PRO A 374 -24.82 -7.26 -7.50
N PRO A 375 -23.63 -7.88 -7.67
CA PRO A 375 -22.48 -7.66 -6.79
C PRO A 375 -21.93 -6.24 -6.87
N HIS A 376 -21.49 -5.68 -5.73
CA HIS A 376 -20.72 -4.44 -5.70
C HIS A 376 -19.29 -4.69 -6.18
N SER A 377 -19.13 -4.67 -7.51
CA SER A 377 -17.86 -4.97 -8.17
C SER A 377 -16.78 -3.92 -7.92
N ASN A 378 -15.55 -4.26 -8.28
CA ASN A 378 -14.38 -3.38 -8.12
C ASN A 378 -14.31 -2.17 -9.08
N TRP A 379 -15.32 -1.99 -9.93
CA TRP A 379 -15.55 -0.78 -10.72
C TRP A 379 -16.62 0.07 -10.04
N TYR A 380 -16.41 1.37 -9.93
CA TYR A 380 -17.39 2.24 -9.28
C TYR A 380 -18.54 2.59 -10.22
N ASP A 381 -19.56 1.75 -10.16
CA ASP A 381 -20.94 2.05 -10.51
C ASP A 381 -21.78 1.65 -9.29
N PRO A 382 -22.28 2.62 -8.49
CA PRO A 382 -23.06 2.29 -7.30
C PRO A 382 -24.46 1.79 -7.67
N ASP A 383 -25.04 2.28 -8.77
CA ASP A 383 -26.39 1.96 -9.19
C ASP A 383 -26.48 0.55 -9.79
N ALA A 384 -25.45 0.09 -10.50
CA ALA A 384 -25.35 -1.31 -10.92
C ALA A 384 -25.40 -2.31 -9.75
N ALA A 385 -25.11 -1.89 -8.52
CA ALA A 385 -25.20 -2.68 -7.29
C ALA A 385 -26.37 -2.26 -6.37
N ARG A 386 -27.30 -1.46 -6.88
CA ARG A 386 -28.48 -0.92 -6.19
C ARG A 386 -29.75 -1.48 -6.81
N GLU A 387 -30.78 -1.71 -6.00
CA GLU A 387 -32.08 -2.19 -6.50
C GLU A 387 -33.26 -1.57 -5.77
N SER A 388 -34.36 -1.32 -6.48
CA SER A 388 -35.63 -0.83 -5.92
C SER A 388 -36.60 -1.99 -5.71
N LEU A 389 -36.89 -2.32 -4.45
CA LEU A 389 -37.82 -3.39 -4.07
C LEU A 389 -39.20 -2.79 -3.81
N SER A 390 -40.25 -3.41 -4.35
CA SER A 390 -41.64 -2.94 -4.19
C SER A 390 -42.63 -4.08 -4.28
N VAL A 391 -43.56 -4.18 -3.32
CA VAL A 391 -44.70 -5.11 -3.36
C VAL A 391 -45.99 -4.31 -3.28
N THR A 392 -46.77 -4.34 -4.37
CA THR A 392 -48.08 -3.67 -4.45
C THR A 392 -49.22 -4.66 -4.25
N LEU A 393 -50.12 -4.33 -3.32
CA LEU A 393 -51.42 -4.94 -3.09
C LEU A 393 -52.47 -4.11 -3.86
N PRO A 394 -53.16 -4.68 -4.87
CA PRO A 394 -54.09 -3.93 -5.71
C PRO A 394 -55.45 -3.74 -5.04
N ALA A 395 -56.06 -2.56 -5.25
CA ALA A 395 -57.44 -2.22 -4.86
C ALA A 395 -57.85 -2.68 -3.45
N VAL A 396 -57.10 -2.31 -2.42
CA VAL A 396 -57.37 -2.70 -1.03
C VAL A 396 -58.67 -2.06 -0.53
N THR A 397 -59.54 -2.85 0.11
CA THR A 397 -60.86 -2.42 0.59
C THR A 397 -61.21 -3.09 1.91
N GLY A 398 -62.23 -2.57 2.62
CA GLY A 398 -62.62 -3.07 3.94
C GLY A 398 -61.59 -2.79 5.03
N LEU A 399 -60.73 -1.79 4.83
CA LEU A 399 -59.71 -1.38 5.79
C LEU A 399 -60.30 -0.44 6.84
N VAL A 400 -60.07 -0.75 8.12
CA VAL A 400 -60.62 -0.08 9.29
C VAL A 400 -59.52 0.34 10.28
N SER A 401 -59.84 1.26 11.19
CA SER A 401 -58.92 1.60 12.28
C SER A 401 -58.69 0.37 13.18
N GLY A 402 -57.43 0.08 13.49
CA GLY A 402 -57.01 -1.14 14.20
C GLY A 402 -56.56 -2.29 13.29
N ASP A 403 -56.74 -2.19 11.97
CA ASP A 403 -56.01 -3.02 11.03
C ASP A 403 -54.52 -2.67 11.05
N ARG A 404 -53.66 -3.69 10.88
CA ARG A 404 -52.20 -3.59 11.03
C ARG A 404 -51.46 -3.86 9.73
N LEU A 405 -50.29 -3.25 9.59
CA LEU A 405 -49.42 -3.34 8.41
C LEU A 405 -48.16 -4.13 8.75
N GLU A 406 -47.87 -5.19 7.97
CA GLU A 406 -46.62 -5.95 8.09
C GLU A 406 -45.90 -6.01 6.73
N GLY A 407 -44.97 -5.10 6.51
CA GLY A 407 -44.02 -5.14 5.40
C GLY A 407 -42.64 -5.56 5.92
N LYS A 408 -42.00 -6.57 5.31
CA LYS A 408 -40.70 -7.11 5.74
C LYS A 408 -39.74 -7.27 4.56
N ILE A 409 -38.47 -6.92 4.77
CA ILE A 409 -37.34 -7.14 3.87
C ILE A 409 -36.47 -8.23 4.48
N ILE A 410 -36.24 -9.32 3.75
CA ILE A 410 -35.67 -10.57 4.25
C ILE A 410 -34.48 -10.97 3.36
N ASP A 411 -33.36 -11.32 3.97
CA ASP A 411 -32.25 -12.00 3.32
C ASP A 411 -32.68 -13.45 3.01
N GLU A 412 -32.78 -13.81 1.74
CA GLU A 412 -33.36 -15.09 1.30
C GLU A 412 -32.42 -16.28 1.58
N ASP A 413 -31.11 -16.04 1.56
CA ASP A 413 -30.08 -17.06 1.82
C ASP A 413 -29.99 -17.45 3.32
N THR A 414 -30.33 -16.54 4.24
CA THR A 414 -30.25 -16.76 5.71
C THR A 414 -31.59 -16.73 6.44
N GLY A 415 -32.66 -16.25 5.80
CA GLY A 415 -33.97 -16.00 6.43
C GLY A 415 -34.02 -14.80 7.38
N LYS A 416 -32.95 -14.00 7.48
CA LYS A 416 -32.88 -12.87 8.41
C LYS A 416 -33.72 -11.69 7.91
N ILE A 417 -34.57 -11.13 8.79
CA ILE A 417 -35.20 -9.83 8.55
C ILE A 417 -34.11 -8.74 8.61
N LEU A 418 -33.97 -7.97 7.52
CA LEU A 418 -33.01 -6.87 7.37
C LEU A 418 -33.64 -5.52 7.74
N ALA A 419 -34.91 -5.33 7.41
CA ALA A 419 -35.73 -4.16 7.74
C ALA A 419 -37.22 -4.51 7.64
N ASP A 420 -38.08 -3.66 8.19
CA ASP A 420 -39.54 -3.77 8.13
C ASP A 420 -40.22 -2.39 8.03
N ASN A 421 -41.55 -2.36 8.00
CA ASN A 421 -42.33 -1.12 7.94
C ASN A 421 -42.30 -0.27 9.23
N GLN A 422 -41.71 -0.76 10.34
CA GLN A 422 -41.53 -0.01 11.58
C GLN A 422 -40.13 0.58 11.70
N THR A 423 -39.13 0.00 11.03
CA THR A 423 -37.70 0.37 11.07
C THR A 423 -37.47 1.88 10.91
N ALA A 424 -38.18 2.52 9.98
CA ALA A 424 -38.08 3.96 9.70
C ALA A 424 -38.53 4.87 10.87
N GLY A 425 -39.34 4.36 11.79
CA GLY A 425 -39.87 5.06 12.97
C GLY A 425 -39.54 4.36 14.29
N GLN A 426 -38.60 3.40 14.28
CA GLN A 426 -38.30 2.58 15.45
C GLN A 426 -37.73 3.43 16.60
N ALA A 427 -38.12 3.10 17.84
CA ALA A 427 -37.53 3.71 19.02
C ALA A 427 -36.06 3.29 19.14
N TRP A 428 -35.20 4.21 19.60
CA TRP A 428 -33.77 4.00 19.80
C TRP A 428 -33.43 4.19 21.27
N SER A 429 -32.60 3.28 21.79
CA SER A 429 -32.01 3.34 23.11
C SER A 429 -30.49 3.57 23.01
N THR A 430 -29.86 4.05 24.08
CA THR A 430 -28.40 4.21 24.13
C THR A 430 -27.75 3.23 25.11
N VAL A 431 -26.75 2.49 24.63
CA VAL A 431 -25.82 1.72 25.48
C VAL A 431 -24.57 2.57 25.71
N THR A 432 -24.30 2.91 26.97
CA THR A 432 -23.06 3.58 27.37
C THR A 432 -22.03 2.53 27.80
N ILE A 433 -20.86 2.54 27.19
CA ILE A 433 -19.76 1.61 27.51
C ILE A 433 -18.67 2.38 28.27
N ARG A 434 -18.43 1.99 29.53
CA ARG A 434 -17.28 2.46 30.34
C ARG A 434 -16.11 1.50 30.21
N TYR A 435 -14.89 2.02 30.34
CA TYR A 435 -13.65 1.24 30.37
C TYR A 435 -13.01 1.39 31.75
N MET A 436 -13.00 0.32 32.54
CA MET A 436 -12.48 0.33 33.92
C MET A 436 -11.32 -0.64 34.08
N LEU A 437 -10.19 -0.15 34.58
CA LEU A 437 -9.04 -0.93 35.01
C LEU A 437 -9.35 -1.57 36.37
N GLN A 438 -9.20 -2.89 36.47
CA GLN A 438 -9.19 -3.61 37.74
C GLN A 438 -7.77 -3.61 38.29
N ASN A 439 -7.57 -2.95 39.42
CA ASN A 439 -6.28 -2.83 40.09
C ASN A 439 -6.01 -4.05 41.00
N GLU A 440 -4.74 -4.28 41.34
CA GLU A 440 -4.32 -5.44 42.16
C GLU A 440 -4.84 -5.40 43.60
N ASP A 441 -5.23 -4.21 44.09
CA ASP A 441 -5.86 -4.00 45.40
C ASP A 441 -7.39 -4.23 45.39
N GLY A 442 -7.97 -4.58 44.23
CA GLY A 442 -9.40 -4.79 44.03
C GLY A 442 -10.20 -3.50 43.81
N THR A 443 -9.55 -2.34 43.66
CA THR A 443 -10.23 -1.10 43.26
C THR A 443 -10.45 -1.04 41.74
N GLU A 444 -11.46 -0.27 41.32
CA GLU A 444 -11.72 0.01 39.91
C GLU A 444 -11.50 1.49 39.59
N THR A 445 -10.68 1.78 38.59
CA THR A 445 -10.39 3.14 38.10
C THR A 445 -10.64 3.22 36.60
N THR A 446 -10.97 4.39 36.05
CA THR A 446 -11.11 4.53 34.58
C THR A 446 -9.79 4.20 33.89
N VAL A 447 -9.83 3.45 32.79
CA VAL A 447 -8.61 3.18 31.99
C VAL A 447 -8.04 4.52 31.49
N PRO A 448 -6.75 4.81 31.72
CA PRO A 448 -6.11 6.03 31.24
C PRO A 448 -6.33 6.28 29.74
N ASP A 449 -6.46 7.55 29.39
CA ASP A 449 -6.67 8.03 28.02
C ASP A 449 -7.90 7.43 27.29
N THR A 450 -8.99 7.20 28.03
CA THR A 450 -10.30 6.80 27.47
C THR A 450 -11.44 7.74 27.87
N ALA A 451 -12.50 7.76 27.06
CA ALA A 451 -13.79 8.35 27.43
C ALA A 451 -14.95 7.41 27.02
N PRO A 452 -16.08 7.36 27.75
CA PRO A 452 -17.14 6.37 27.50
C PRO A 452 -17.76 6.45 26.09
N ALA A 453 -17.88 5.30 25.42
CA ALA A 453 -18.56 5.21 24.14
C ALA A 453 -20.10 5.21 24.32
N THR A 454 -20.81 5.88 23.42
CA THR A 454 -22.28 5.85 23.34
C THR A 454 -22.71 5.17 22.04
N VAL A 455 -23.33 4.00 22.15
CA VAL A 455 -23.85 3.23 21.02
C VAL A 455 -25.37 3.34 20.98
N TYR A 456 -25.92 3.59 19.80
CA TYR A 456 -27.36 3.62 19.56
C TYR A 456 -27.82 2.24 19.10
N VAL A 457 -28.84 1.70 19.76
CA VAL A 457 -29.41 0.36 19.46
C VAL A 457 -30.93 0.49 19.33
N PRO A 458 -31.58 -0.22 18.38
CA PRO A 458 -33.04 -0.28 18.33
C PRO A 458 -33.63 -0.83 19.64
N LYS A 459 -34.70 -0.20 20.14
CA LYS A 459 -35.33 -0.63 21.39
C LYS A 459 -36.04 -1.96 21.20
N ASN A 460 -35.89 -2.85 22.18
CA ASN A 460 -36.30 -4.25 22.18
C ASN A 460 -35.52 -5.16 21.20
N SER A 461 -34.30 -4.78 20.78
CA SER A 461 -33.39 -5.70 20.07
C SER A 461 -32.25 -6.20 20.95
N ALA A 462 -31.57 -7.26 20.48
CA ALA A 462 -30.32 -7.73 21.07
C ALA A 462 -29.13 -6.84 20.63
N TYR A 463 -28.09 -6.76 21.48
CA TYR A 463 -26.85 -6.03 21.24
C TYR A 463 -25.63 -6.88 21.65
N THR A 464 -24.75 -7.19 20.70
CA THR A 464 -23.57 -8.03 20.90
C THR A 464 -22.40 -7.25 21.52
N LEU A 465 -21.94 -7.65 22.71
CA LEU A 465 -20.86 -7.01 23.48
C LEU A 465 -19.46 -7.47 23.02
N ARG A 466 -18.93 -6.83 21.96
CA ARG A 466 -17.62 -7.21 21.35
C ARG A 466 -16.38 -7.07 22.23
N SER A 467 -16.46 -6.37 23.38
CA SER A 467 -15.40 -6.38 24.42
C SER A 467 -13.96 -6.17 23.91
N PRO A 468 -13.64 -5.07 23.16
CA PRO A 468 -12.35 -4.89 22.50
C PRO A 468 -11.22 -4.53 23.49
N ASP A 469 -9.98 -4.88 23.12
CA ASP A 469 -8.76 -4.42 23.81
C ASP A 469 -8.54 -2.90 23.63
N LEU A 470 -7.67 -2.33 24.47
CA LEU A 470 -7.24 -0.93 24.45
C LEU A 470 -5.70 -0.86 24.37
N TYR A 471 -5.16 0.30 23.96
CA TYR A 471 -3.72 0.48 23.84
C TYR A 471 -3.02 0.32 25.21
N GLY A 472 -2.32 -0.80 25.40
CA GLY A 472 -1.66 -1.16 26.66
C GLY A 472 -2.52 -1.90 27.68
N TYR A 473 -3.78 -2.24 27.36
CA TYR A 473 -4.71 -2.91 28.28
C TYR A 473 -5.57 -3.95 27.57
N THR A 474 -5.51 -5.21 28.01
CA THR A 474 -6.40 -6.28 27.51
C THR A 474 -7.71 -6.33 28.30
N CYS A 475 -8.82 -6.54 27.58
CA CYS A 475 -10.16 -6.69 28.14
C CYS A 475 -10.30 -8.08 28.78
N VAL A 476 -10.76 -8.13 30.04
CA VAL A 476 -10.91 -9.36 30.83
C VAL A 476 -12.36 -9.76 31.10
N GLY A 477 -13.33 -8.89 30.81
CA GLY A 477 -14.76 -9.19 30.98
C GLY A 477 -15.67 -7.97 30.87
N ASN A 478 -16.96 -8.16 31.13
CA ASN A 478 -17.95 -7.07 31.17
C ASN A 478 -18.97 -7.25 32.29
N SER A 479 -19.63 -6.17 32.71
CA SER A 479 -20.57 -6.15 33.85
C SER A 479 -21.82 -7.01 33.66
N ALA A 480 -22.17 -7.39 32.43
CA ALA A 480 -23.26 -8.32 32.15
C ALA A 480 -22.82 -9.80 32.22
N ASN A 481 -21.51 -10.08 32.20
CA ASN A 481 -20.91 -11.42 32.03
C ASN A 481 -21.49 -12.19 30.82
N GLN A 482 -21.83 -11.45 29.75
CA GLN A 482 -22.52 -11.97 28.57
C GLN A 482 -21.87 -11.46 27.28
N GLY A 483 -21.98 -12.23 26.20
CA GLY A 483 -21.57 -11.80 24.86
C GLY A 483 -22.64 -10.99 24.12
N GLU A 484 -23.88 -10.96 24.63
CA GLU A 484 -25.03 -10.29 24.03
C GLU A 484 -26.08 -9.98 25.10
N ILE A 485 -26.72 -8.81 25.00
CA ILE A 485 -27.73 -8.30 25.94
C ILE A 485 -28.98 -7.83 25.19
N ASN A 486 -30.16 -7.86 25.84
CA ASN A 486 -31.40 -7.32 25.26
C ASN A 486 -31.65 -5.89 25.76
N ILE A 487 -31.86 -4.95 24.84
CA ILE A 487 -32.00 -3.52 25.15
C ILE A 487 -33.48 -3.14 25.30
N THR A 488 -34.01 -3.21 26.53
CA THR A 488 -35.41 -2.89 26.84
C THR A 488 -35.61 -1.49 27.44
N GLU A 489 -34.58 -0.93 28.07
CA GLU A 489 -34.58 0.40 28.69
C GLU A 489 -34.14 1.48 27.68
N ASP A 490 -34.49 2.76 27.91
CA ASP A 490 -34.09 3.87 27.02
C ASP A 490 -32.60 4.16 27.07
N ARG A 491 -31.97 3.89 28.22
CA ARG A 491 -30.53 4.09 28.46
C ARG A 491 -30.02 2.96 29.34
N GLN A 492 -29.01 2.25 28.87
CA GLN A 492 -28.36 1.16 29.61
C GLN A 492 -26.86 1.44 29.72
N GLU A 493 -26.21 0.97 30.78
CA GLU A 493 -24.78 1.14 31.00
C GLU A 493 -24.10 -0.21 31.16
N ILE A 494 -22.95 -0.38 30.51
CA ILE A 494 -22.11 -1.57 30.55
C ILE A 494 -20.68 -1.14 30.87
N THR A 495 -20.05 -1.81 31.84
CA THR A 495 -18.63 -1.64 32.11
C THR A 495 -17.86 -2.77 31.43
N TYR A 496 -16.84 -2.44 30.65
CA TYR A 496 -15.79 -3.36 30.22
C TYR A 496 -14.63 -3.26 31.21
N TYR A 497 -14.17 -4.41 31.69
CA TYR A 497 -13.11 -4.54 32.67
C TYR A 497 -11.79 -4.86 31.98
N TYR A 498 -10.72 -4.19 32.38
CA TYR A 498 -9.40 -4.27 31.78
C TYR A 498 -8.33 -4.62 32.81
N ARG A 499 -7.25 -5.23 32.33
CA ARG A 499 -5.98 -5.35 33.05
C ARG A 499 -4.90 -4.61 32.27
N LYS A 500 -4.01 -3.90 32.97
CA LYS A 500 -2.82 -3.31 32.36
C LYS A 500 -1.88 -4.42 31.90
N ASN A 501 -1.31 -4.29 30.71
CA ASN A 501 -0.36 -5.24 30.18
C ASN A 501 1.00 -5.05 30.88
N SER A 502 1.60 -6.14 31.35
CA SER A 502 2.91 -6.12 32.04
C SER A 502 4.05 -5.75 31.08
N GLU A 503 5.14 -5.21 31.64
CA GLU A 503 6.34 -4.84 30.86
C GLU A 503 6.96 -6.05 30.13
N MET A 504 7.68 -5.79 29.04
CA MET A 504 8.13 -6.79 28.09
C MET A 504 9.02 -7.87 28.74
N PRO A 505 8.86 -9.17 28.39
CA PRO A 505 9.74 -10.22 28.90
C PRO A 505 11.19 -9.98 28.45
N GLU A 506 12.15 -10.11 29.37
CA GLU A 506 13.56 -9.87 29.04
C GLU A 506 14.11 -11.03 28.19
N ILE A 507 14.49 -10.73 26.94
CA ILE A 507 15.15 -11.66 26.03
C ILE A 507 16.51 -11.12 25.64
N GLN A 508 17.56 -11.88 25.95
CA GLN A 508 18.93 -11.55 25.58
C GLN A 508 19.40 -12.45 24.44
N THR A 509 19.97 -11.87 23.38
CA THR A 509 20.57 -12.63 22.28
C THR A 509 22.07 -12.35 22.17
N VAL A 510 22.86 -13.39 21.94
CA VAL A 510 24.31 -13.28 21.74
C VAL A 510 24.65 -13.75 20.32
N PRO A 511 25.28 -12.92 19.47
CA PRO A 511 25.72 -13.35 18.15
C PRO A 511 26.76 -14.48 18.24
N VAL A 512 26.42 -15.67 17.75
CA VAL A 512 27.28 -16.85 17.83
C VAL A 512 28.23 -16.86 16.63
N ARG A 513 29.55 -16.98 16.89
CA ARG A 513 30.60 -17.13 15.87
C ARG A 513 31.45 -18.35 16.16
N VAL A 514 31.57 -19.23 15.16
CA VAL A 514 32.35 -20.48 15.23
C VAL A 514 33.02 -20.75 13.89
N THR A 515 34.12 -21.49 13.87
CA THR A 515 34.69 -22.04 12.63
C THR A 515 34.09 -23.42 12.36
N TYR A 516 33.84 -23.74 11.08
CA TYR A 516 33.33 -25.04 10.65
C TYR A 516 34.19 -26.20 11.19
N ASP A 517 33.56 -27.09 11.97
CA ASP A 517 34.17 -28.27 12.57
C ASP A 517 33.37 -29.57 12.30
N GLY A 518 32.37 -29.49 11.42
CA GLY A 518 31.46 -30.59 11.08
C GLY A 518 30.41 -30.94 12.13
N LYS A 519 30.28 -30.17 13.23
CA LYS A 519 29.25 -30.38 14.26
C LYS A 519 28.03 -29.47 14.05
N PRO A 520 26.85 -29.81 14.60
CA PRO A 520 25.69 -28.93 14.61
C PRO A 520 25.86 -27.79 15.63
N HIS A 521 25.74 -26.55 15.17
CA HIS A 521 25.73 -25.33 15.99
C HIS A 521 24.35 -24.65 15.94
N THR A 522 24.02 -23.85 16.95
CA THR A 522 22.72 -23.15 17.06
C THR A 522 22.89 -21.74 17.64
N PHE A 523 21.79 -21.03 17.85
CA PHE A 523 21.75 -19.65 18.35
C PHE A 523 21.82 -19.60 19.89
N ASP A 524 22.41 -18.55 20.44
CA ASP A 524 22.34 -18.24 21.88
C ASP A 524 21.24 -17.19 22.13
N ILE A 525 20.11 -17.69 22.63
CA ILE A 525 18.92 -16.92 23.01
C ILE A 525 18.60 -17.30 24.46
N LYS A 526 18.60 -16.31 25.36
CA LYS A 526 18.29 -16.49 26.78
C LYS A 526 16.97 -15.82 27.11
N GLN A 527 16.18 -16.50 27.95
CA GLN A 527 14.84 -16.11 28.35
C GLN A 527 14.63 -16.33 29.85
N GLU A 528 13.70 -15.58 30.44
CA GLU A 528 13.17 -15.85 31.77
C GLU A 528 12.40 -17.18 31.88
N ASP A 529 12.21 -17.63 33.11
CA ASP A 529 11.24 -18.69 33.45
C ASP A 529 9.81 -18.29 33.03
N GLY A 530 9.05 -19.28 32.55
CA GLY A 530 7.66 -19.13 32.12
C GLY A 530 7.48 -18.51 30.73
N VAL A 531 8.54 -18.04 30.06
CA VAL A 531 8.47 -17.64 28.64
C VAL A 531 8.39 -18.88 27.76
N GLN A 532 7.55 -18.83 26.73
CA GLN A 532 7.54 -19.76 25.59
C GLN A 532 8.10 -19.02 24.37
N ILE A 533 9.14 -19.55 23.75
CA ILE A 533 9.63 -19.02 22.47
C ILE A 533 9.15 -19.87 21.30
N SER A 534 8.62 -19.20 20.28
CA SER A 534 8.35 -19.78 18.97
C SER A 534 9.21 -19.09 17.89
N TYR A 535 9.68 -19.87 16.92
CA TYR A 535 10.67 -19.45 15.94
C TYR A 535 10.11 -19.34 14.52
N SER A 536 10.77 -18.53 13.70
CA SER A 536 10.56 -18.46 12.26
C SER A 536 11.86 -18.16 11.50
N LEU A 537 11.98 -18.76 10.31
CA LEU A 537 13.04 -18.46 9.33
C LEU A 537 12.76 -17.14 8.55
N THR A 538 11.72 -16.40 8.92
CA THR A 538 11.32 -15.13 8.30
C THR A 538 10.72 -14.17 9.33
N GLU A 539 11.18 -12.91 9.29
CA GLU A 539 10.80 -11.76 10.14
C GLU A 539 9.31 -11.59 10.41
N ASN A 540 8.47 -11.91 9.42
CA ASN A 540 7.00 -11.82 9.49
C ASN A 540 6.36 -13.18 9.12
N GLY A 541 6.94 -14.27 9.62
CA GLY A 541 6.42 -15.63 9.43
C GLY A 541 5.33 -16.00 10.43
N SER A 542 4.89 -17.26 10.41
CA SER A 542 3.80 -17.75 11.26
C SER A 542 4.20 -18.09 12.70
N TYR A 543 5.50 -18.03 13.05
CA TYR A 543 6.04 -18.37 14.37
C TYR A 543 5.49 -19.70 14.94
N THR A 544 5.68 -20.79 14.18
CA THR A 544 5.11 -22.13 14.48
C THR A 544 6.16 -23.20 14.80
N GLN A 545 7.44 -22.85 14.88
CA GLN A 545 8.51 -23.79 15.26
C GLN A 545 8.78 -23.65 16.77
N THR A 546 8.66 -24.71 17.54
CA THR A 546 8.98 -24.72 18.99
C THR A 546 10.39 -25.23 19.28
N GLU A 547 10.96 -26.01 18.37
CA GLU A 547 12.34 -26.49 18.43
C GLU A 547 13.29 -25.48 17.77
N MET A 548 14.42 -25.19 18.43
CA MET A 548 15.43 -24.28 17.90
C MET A 548 16.34 -25.03 16.89
N PRO A 549 16.45 -24.59 15.63
CA PRO A 549 17.17 -25.31 14.59
C PRO A 549 18.68 -25.19 14.74
N PHE A 550 19.39 -26.16 14.17
CA PHE A 550 20.85 -26.23 14.12
C PHE A 550 21.37 -26.25 12.69
N TYR A 551 22.63 -25.86 12.51
CA TYR A 551 23.33 -25.79 11.22
C TYR A 551 24.73 -26.38 11.35
N THR A 552 25.17 -27.14 10.33
CA THR A 552 26.52 -27.74 10.24
C THR A 552 27.42 -26.99 9.26
N GLU A 553 26.85 -26.47 8.18
CA GLU A 553 27.58 -25.90 7.04
C GLU A 553 28.07 -24.47 7.32
N ALA A 554 29.11 -24.02 6.62
CA ALA A 554 29.59 -22.65 6.76
C ALA A 554 28.64 -21.65 6.09
N GLY A 555 28.30 -20.59 6.81
CA GLY A 555 27.33 -19.58 6.38
C GLY A 555 26.91 -18.65 7.51
N GLN A 556 26.23 -17.56 7.13
CA GLN A 556 25.57 -16.66 8.08
C GLN A 556 24.07 -16.97 8.11
N TYR A 557 23.61 -17.43 9.26
CA TYR A 557 22.24 -17.82 9.53
C TYR A 557 21.57 -16.80 10.45
N LYS A 558 20.29 -16.54 10.21
CA LYS A 558 19.46 -15.66 11.04
C LYS A 558 18.13 -16.36 11.30
N ILE A 559 17.73 -16.34 12.57
CA ILE A 559 16.41 -16.75 13.01
C ILE A 559 15.69 -15.56 13.62
N TYR A 560 14.36 -15.57 13.49
CA TYR A 560 13.48 -14.62 14.16
C TYR A 560 12.67 -15.39 15.19
N PHE A 561 12.40 -14.78 16.33
CA PHE A 561 11.64 -15.41 17.41
C PHE A 561 10.51 -14.49 17.89
N LYS A 562 9.50 -15.12 18.46
CA LYS A 562 8.37 -14.52 19.16
C LYS A 562 8.36 -15.13 20.57
N ALA A 563 8.66 -14.30 21.57
CA ALA A 563 8.61 -14.67 22.97
C ALA A 563 7.23 -14.35 23.55
N GLU A 564 6.60 -15.33 24.18
CA GLU A 564 5.24 -15.25 24.71
C GLU A 564 5.21 -15.70 26.17
N LYS A 565 4.59 -14.89 27.03
CA LYS A 565 4.35 -15.18 28.45
C LYS A 565 2.91 -14.77 28.75
N ALA A 566 2.18 -15.53 29.54
CA ALA A 566 0.74 -15.29 29.71
C ALA A 566 0.47 -13.90 30.34
N SER A 567 -0.34 -13.07 29.68
CA SER A 567 -0.58 -11.64 30.01
C SER A 567 0.50 -10.63 29.58
N PHE A 568 1.44 -11.01 28.70
CA PHE A 568 2.49 -10.14 28.18
C PHE A 568 2.31 -9.87 26.66
N ILE A 569 2.75 -8.70 26.20
CA ILE A 569 2.81 -8.39 24.76
C ILE A 569 3.88 -9.30 24.11
N PRO A 570 3.56 -10.07 23.05
CA PRO A 570 4.54 -10.91 22.37
C PRO A 570 5.72 -10.09 21.84
N THR A 571 6.92 -10.42 22.33
CA THR A 571 8.14 -9.69 21.97
C THR A 571 8.84 -10.39 20.80
N TYR A 572 9.11 -9.63 19.74
CA TYR A 572 9.73 -10.13 18.52
C TYR A 572 11.20 -9.70 18.46
N GLY A 573 12.08 -10.60 18.05
CA GLY A 573 13.50 -10.31 17.88
C GLY A 573 14.19 -11.22 16.88
N GLU A 574 15.50 -10.98 16.69
CA GLU A 574 16.35 -11.79 15.83
C GLU A 574 17.62 -12.24 16.55
N ALA A 575 18.13 -13.40 16.13
CA ALA A 575 19.41 -13.95 16.55
C ALA A 575 20.22 -14.40 15.33
N VAL A 576 21.54 -14.33 15.44
CA VAL A 576 22.49 -14.58 14.36
C VAL A 576 23.52 -15.64 14.77
N LEU A 577 23.74 -16.60 13.87
CA LEU A 577 24.78 -17.62 13.95
C LEU A 577 25.63 -17.50 12.69
N GLU A 578 26.94 -17.41 12.85
CA GLU A 578 27.90 -17.28 11.75
C GLU A 578 28.95 -18.39 11.89
N ILE A 579 28.85 -19.37 10.98
CA ILE A 579 29.79 -20.49 10.87
C ILE A 579 30.80 -20.10 9.78
N GLU A 580 31.99 -19.68 10.20
CA GLU A 580 33.09 -19.31 9.31
C GLU A 580 33.72 -20.54 8.66
N LYS A 581 34.33 -20.38 7.48
CA LYS A 581 34.95 -21.50 6.76
C LYS A 581 36.22 -21.98 7.46
N ALA A 582 36.41 -23.30 7.52
CA ALA A 582 37.67 -23.89 7.92
C ALA A 582 38.79 -23.45 6.96
N SER A 583 39.89 -22.94 7.53
CA SER A 583 41.05 -22.48 6.75
C SER A 583 41.86 -23.67 6.23
N THR A 584 42.34 -23.57 5.00
CA THR A 584 43.15 -24.62 4.35
C THR A 584 44.49 -24.11 3.86
N SER A 585 45.48 -25.00 3.77
CA SER A 585 46.79 -24.72 3.23
C SER A 585 47.36 -25.92 2.46
N MET A 586 48.34 -25.65 1.60
CA MET A 586 49.05 -26.66 0.83
C MET A 586 50.53 -26.29 0.69
N GLN A 587 51.36 -27.29 0.43
CA GLN A 587 52.70 -27.13 -0.12
C GLN A 587 52.87 -28.11 -1.29
N LEU A 588 53.50 -27.66 -2.38
CA LEU A 588 53.85 -28.49 -3.53
C LEU A 588 55.38 -28.53 -3.63
N THR A 589 55.96 -29.71 -3.82
CA THR A 589 57.40 -29.90 -3.95
C THR A 589 57.73 -30.80 -5.14
N ALA A 590 58.93 -30.64 -5.70
CA ALA A 590 59.45 -31.50 -6.76
C ALA A 590 60.61 -32.33 -6.21
N LYS A 591 60.63 -33.63 -6.51
CA LYS A 591 61.64 -34.58 -6.03
C LYS A 591 63.03 -34.32 -6.60
N ASN A 592 63.09 -33.72 -7.79
CA ASN A 592 64.27 -33.11 -8.37
C ASN A 592 63.87 -31.73 -8.89
N ASP A 593 64.48 -30.65 -8.39
CA ASP A 593 64.23 -29.29 -8.89
C ASP A 593 64.93 -29.02 -10.23
N THR A 594 65.86 -29.89 -10.64
CA THR A 594 66.72 -29.72 -11.80
C THR A 594 66.81 -31.03 -12.60
N VAL A 595 66.64 -30.95 -13.92
CA VAL A 595 66.68 -32.09 -14.85
C VAL A 595 67.62 -31.77 -16.03
N LYS A 596 68.35 -32.76 -16.54
CA LYS A 596 69.17 -32.64 -17.76
C LYS A 596 68.62 -33.57 -18.84
N GLY A 597 68.50 -33.07 -20.07
CA GLY A 597 67.82 -33.80 -21.16
C GLY A 597 66.29 -33.71 -21.05
N ALA A 598 65.58 -34.44 -21.92
CA ALA A 598 64.16 -34.72 -21.66
C ALA A 598 64.04 -35.73 -20.51
N GLY A 599 63.05 -35.55 -19.64
CA GLY A 599 62.86 -36.42 -18.49
C GLY A 599 61.55 -36.18 -17.76
N THR A 600 61.23 -37.04 -16.79
CA THR A 600 60.01 -36.94 -15.99
C THR A 600 60.36 -36.58 -14.55
N VAL A 601 59.67 -35.58 -14.00
CA VAL A 601 59.81 -35.14 -12.60
C VAL A 601 58.59 -35.56 -11.77
N GLU A 602 58.84 -35.97 -10.54
CA GLU A 602 57.84 -36.38 -9.56
C GLU A 602 57.49 -35.18 -8.66
N LEU A 603 56.20 -34.85 -8.58
CA LEU A 603 55.63 -33.75 -7.83
C LEU A 603 54.79 -34.29 -6.66
N GLN A 604 55.13 -33.87 -5.45
CA GLN A 604 54.47 -34.24 -4.20
C GLN A 604 53.70 -33.05 -3.64
N LEU A 605 52.43 -33.25 -3.34
CA LEU A 605 51.64 -32.29 -2.54
C LEU A 605 51.60 -32.73 -1.08
N CYS A 606 51.58 -31.75 -0.17
CA CYS A 606 51.20 -31.90 1.22
C CYS A 606 50.00 -30.98 1.49
N ARG A 607 48.84 -31.56 1.82
CA ARG A 607 47.60 -30.82 2.12
C ARG A 607 47.36 -30.71 3.64
N GLN A 608 46.84 -29.58 4.11
CA GLN A 608 46.44 -29.39 5.51
C GLN A 608 45.08 -28.69 5.59
N GLY A 609 44.15 -29.26 6.37
CA GLY A 609 42.78 -28.76 6.48
C GLY A 609 41.89 -29.02 5.25
N ILE A 610 42.41 -29.64 4.20
CA ILE A 610 41.64 -30.01 2.99
C ILE A 610 41.16 -31.47 3.15
N PRO A 611 39.88 -31.78 2.87
CA PRO A 611 39.37 -33.15 2.80
C PRO A 611 40.16 -34.05 1.84
N GLU A 612 40.25 -35.35 2.12
CA GLU A 612 40.99 -36.31 1.29
C GLU A 612 40.34 -36.52 -0.09
N ASP A 613 39.01 -36.46 -0.16
CA ASP A 613 38.21 -36.55 -1.39
C ASP A 613 38.21 -35.27 -2.24
N ALA A 614 38.82 -34.18 -1.74
CA ALA A 614 38.91 -32.93 -2.48
C ALA A 614 39.84 -33.08 -3.70
N GLY A 615 39.27 -32.89 -4.89
CA GLY A 615 40.01 -32.85 -6.14
C GLY A 615 40.92 -31.61 -6.21
N ILE A 616 42.23 -31.83 -6.10
CA ILE A 616 43.25 -30.81 -6.31
C ILE A 616 43.56 -30.71 -7.80
N LYS A 617 43.63 -29.49 -8.35
CA LYS A 617 44.04 -29.27 -9.73
C LYS A 617 45.49 -28.79 -9.79
N VAL A 618 46.35 -29.59 -10.40
CA VAL A 618 47.74 -29.22 -10.73
C VAL A 618 47.84 -28.79 -12.19
N THR A 619 48.56 -27.69 -12.46
CA THR A 619 48.80 -27.16 -13.81
C THR A 619 50.23 -26.65 -13.98
N CYS A 620 50.80 -26.75 -15.18
CA CYS A 620 52.05 -26.10 -15.56
C CYS A 620 51.78 -24.74 -16.23
N ASP A 621 52.69 -23.78 -16.07
CA ASP A 621 52.70 -22.49 -16.78
C ASP A 621 52.94 -22.63 -18.30
N VAL A 622 53.61 -23.70 -18.74
CA VAL A 622 53.81 -24.03 -20.15
C VAL A 622 52.75 -25.01 -20.67
N SER A 623 51.98 -24.57 -21.67
CA SER A 623 51.01 -25.42 -22.37
C SER A 623 51.69 -26.55 -23.16
N GLY A 624 51.20 -27.78 -23.01
CA GLY A 624 51.71 -28.96 -23.72
C GLY A 624 52.60 -29.88 -22.88
N ILE A 625 52.89 -29.52 -21.63
CA ILE A 625 53.50 -30.43 -20.65
C ILE A 625 52.46 -31.49 -20.23
N THR A 626 52.81 -32.77 -20.38
CA THR A 626 51.98 -33.88 -19.92
C THR A 626 52.13 -34.04 -18.40
N LEU A 627 51.03 -33.92 -17.68
CA LEU A 627 50.90 -34.20 -16.25
C LEU A 627 50.05 -35.47 -16.09
N GLU A 628 50.61 -36.49 -15.45
CA GLU A 628 49.93 -37.75 -15.13
C GLU A 628 49.82 -37.92 -13.62
N GLU A 629 48.60 -38.02 -13.10
CA GLU A 629 48.32 -38.38 -11.71
C GLU A 629 48.66 -39.86 -11.48
N LYS A 630 49.47 -40.16 -10.46
CA LYS A 630 49.94 -41.52 -10.15
C LYS A 630 49.38 -42.08 -8.84
N GLY A 631 48.74 -41.24 -8.05
CA GLY A 631 48.08 -41.56 -6.79
C GLY A 631 47.66 -40.27 -6.09
N THR A 632 46.94 -40.39 -4.98
CA THR A 632 46.54 -39.23 -4.17
C THR A 632 47.75 -38.36 -3.83
N ASP A 633 47.71 -37.07 -4.18
CA ASP A 633 48.77 -36.09 -3.95
C ASP A 633 50.11 -36.32 -4.70
N HIS A 634 50.15 -37.21 -5.70
CA HIS A 634 51.35 -37.50 -6.50
C HIS A 634 51.10 -37.34 -8.02
N TRP A 635 51.86 -36.45 -8.67
CA TRP A 635 51.83 -36.26 -10.13
C TRP A 635 53.22 -36.43 -10.77
N MET A 636 53.26 -36.97 -11.97
CA MET A 636 54.47 -37.04 -12.81
C MET A 636 54.33 -36.06 -13.98
N ALA A 637 55.30 -35.15 -14.14
CA ALA A 637 55.34 -34.22 -15.25
C ALA A 637 56.47 -34.58 -16.22
N THR A 638 56.16 -34.82 -17.50
CA THR A 638 57.16 -35.11 -18.52
C THR A 638 57.57 -33.83 -19.23
N LEU A 639 58.86 -33.47 -19.10
CA LEU A 639 59.43 -32.22 -19.60
C LEU A 639 60.31 -32.46 -20.85
N PRO A 640 60.23 -31.58 -21.87
CA PRO A 640 61.00 -31.71 -23.09
C PRO A 640 62.47 -31.31 -22.89
N ASN A 641 63.31 -31.65 -23.87
CA ASN A 641 64.74 -31.35 -23.87
C ASN A 641 65.03 -29.86 -24.23
N GLU A 642 64.55 -28.93 -23.40
CA GLU A 642 64.61 -27.47 -23.60
C GLU A 642 65.21 -26.80 -22.34
N THR A 643 66.16 -25.87 -22.48
CA THR A 643 66.73 -25.16 -21.31
C THR A 643 65.74 -24.12 -20.77
N LYS A 644 64.92 -24.50 -19.79
CA LYS A 644 63.76 -23.71 -19.34
C LYS A 644 63.39 -24.03 -17.89
N THR A 645 62.84 -23.05 -17.17
CA THR A 645 62.15 -23.29 -15.90
C THR A 645 60.65 -23.42 -16.15
N TYR A 646 60.04 -24.42 -15.53
CA TYR A 646 58.60 -24.70 -15.54
C TYR A 646 58.04 -24.48 -14.14
N THR A 647 56.93 -23.75 -14.03
CA THR A 647 56.23 -23.53 -12.76
C THR A 647 54.99 -24.42 -12.71
N PHE A 648 54.89 -25.23 -11.66
CA PHE A 648 53.72 -26.05 -11.37
C PHE A 648 52.92 -25.40 -10.24
N THR A 649 51.64 -25.16 -10.48
CA THR A 649 50.69 -24.64 -9.49
C THR A 649 49.71 -25.74 -9.11
N ALA A 650 49.66 -26.10 -7.83
CA ALA A 650 48.55 -26.82 -7.23
C ALA A 650 47.49 -25.83 -6.73
N SER A 651 46.23 -26.11 -7.01
CA SER A 651 45.10 -25.25 -6.66
C SER A 651 43.91 -26.03 -6.12
N TYR A 652 43.38 -25.53 -5.01
CA TYR A 652 42.11 -25.93 -4.41
C TYR A 652 41.23 -24.69 -4.35
N ASP A 653 40.12 -24.66 -5.08
CA ASP A 653 39.24 -23.48 -5.16
C ASP A 653 38.36 -23.29 -3.89
N GLY A 654 38.45 -24.21 -2.93
CA GLY A 654 37.57 -24.27 -1.75
C GLY A 654 36.22 -24.92 -2.08
N ASN A 655 35.32 -24.94 -1.10
CA ASN A 655 33.94 -25.38 -1.31
C ASN A 655 32.96 -24.56 -0.45
N GLY A 656 31.81 -25.10 -0.04
CA GLY A 656 30.91 -24.44 0.90
C GLY A 656 31.59 -24.11 2.23
N ASN A 657 32.32 -25.07 2.79
CA ASN A 657 32.75 -25.11 4.19
C ASN A 657 34.24 -24.83 4.41
N TYR A 658 35.05 -25.00 3.38
CA TYR A 658 36.52 -24.82 3.43
C TYR A 658 36.97 -23.66 2.55
N THR A 659 38.01 -22.93 2.97
CA THR A 659 38.66 -21.90 2.13
C THR A 659 39.43 -22.54 0.98
N GLY A 660 39.57 -21.82 -0.13
CA GLY A 660 40.53 -22.18 -1.17
C GLY A 660 41.98 -21.90 -0.75
N SER A 661 42.92 -22.58 -1.39
CA SER A 661 44.36 -22.45 -1.16
C SER A 661 45.14 -22.82 -2.43
N LYS A 662 46.42 -22.42 -2.51
CA LYS A 662 47.33 -22.68 -3.64
C LYS A 662 48.75 -22.89 -3.15
N ALA A 663 49.53 -23.66 -3.92
CA ALA A 663 50.97 -23.83 -3.70
C ALA A 663 51.68 -23.99 -5.05
N ASP A 664 52.83 -23.34 -5.19
CA ASP A 664 53.63 -23.35 -6.42
C ASP A 664 54.99 -24.05 -6.18
N CYS A 665 55.50 -24.73 -7.21
CA CYS A 665 56.83 -25.32 -7.25
C CYS A 665 57.48 -25.07 -8.60
N GLN A 666 58.80 -24.96 -8.68
CA GLN A 666 59.53 -24.76 -9.93
C GLN A 666 60.51 -25.91 -10.22
N VAL A 667 60.63 -26.28 -11.49
CA VAL A 667 61.57 -27.30 -11.98
C VAL A 667 62.30 -26.75 -13.20
N ARG A 668 63.63 -26.84 -13.23
CA ARG A 668 64.48 -26.33 -14.29
C ARG A 668 65.09 -27.45 -15.12
N VAL A 669 64.82 -27.45 -16.42
CA VAL A 669 65.48 -28.32 -17.39
C VAL A 669 66.70 -27.62 -17.98
N THR A 670 67.74 -28.39 -18.28
CA THR A 670 68.88 -27.98 -19.12
C THR A 670 69.00 -28.93 -20.30
N ALA A 671 69.00 -28.39 -21.52
CA ALA A 671 69.01 -29.19 -22.73
C ALA A 671 70.32 -29.96 -22.93
N ASP A 672 70.22 -31.16 -23.50
CA ASP A 672 71.33 -32.03 -23.88
C ASP A 672 71.37 -32.20 -25.42
N HIS A 673 72.50 -31.88 -26.05
CA HIS A 673 72.65 -31.77 -27.49
C HIS A 673 73.74 -32.71 -28.02
N SER A 674 73.42 -33.99 -28.21
CA SER A 674 74.41 -34.98 -28.68
C SER A 674 73.86 -36.04 -29.66
N GLN A 675 74.20 -35.89 -30.95
CA GLN A 675 74.43 -37.00 -31.89
C GLN A 675 75.12 -36.50 -33.18
N THR A 676 76.23 -37.15 -33.57
CA THR A 676 76.42 -37.83 -34.88
C THR A 676 77.78 -38.52 -34.96
N GLY A 677 77.77 -39.85 -35.01
CA GLY A 677 78.66 -40.65 -35.88
C GLY A 677 80.16 -40.80 -35.60
N GLY A 678 80.53 -41.93 -34.98
CA GLY A 678 81.52 -42.86 -35.56
C GLY A 678 83.00 -42.81 -35.11
N GLY A 679 83.46 -43.91 -34.48
CA GLY A 679 84.81 -44.46 -34.73
C GLY A 679 85.82 -44.47 -33.57
N SER A 680 86.12 -45.68 -33.08
CA SER A 680 87.45 -46.14 -32.63
C SER A 680 88.20 -45.47 -31.46
N GLY A 681 87.96 -45.99 -30.24
CA GLY A 681 89.01 -46.62 -29.41
C GLY A 681 90.10 -45.79 -28.72
N GLY A 682 90.04 -45.72 -27.38
CA GLY A 682 91.13 -45.26 -26.51
C GLY A 682 90.74 -45.40 -25.02
N SER A 683 91.66 -45.83 -24.15
CA SER A 683 91.33 -46.30 -22.79
C SER A 683 91.59 -45.29 -21.65
N SER A 684 90.77 -45.44 -20.61
CA SER A 684 91.07 -45.24 -19.17
C SER A 684 91.52 -43.87 -18.62
N GLY A 685 90.62 -43.23 -17.88
CA GLY A 685 90.80 -43.09 -16.42
C GLY A 685 91.13 -41.70 -15.85
N GLY A 686 90.34 -41.25 -14.87
CA GLY A 686 90.65 -40.09 -14.01
C GLY A 686 89.42 -39.23 -13.65
N SER A 687 89.09 -39.14 -12.36
CA SER A 687 87.93 -38.37 -11.86
C SER A 687 88.33 -37.02 -11.26
N SER A 688 87.54 -35.96 -11.44
CA SER A 688 87.41 -34.86 -10.46
C SER A 688 86.32 -33.84 -10.83
N GLY A 689 85.87 -33.05 -9.84
CA GLY A 689 84.95 -31.91 -9.97
C GLY A 689 83.49 -32.23 -9.58
N GLY A 690 82.86 -31.53 -8.65
CA GLY A 690 83.34 -30.47 -7.74
C GLY A 690 82.17 -29.63 -7.20
N SER A 691 82.37 -28.85 -6.12
CA SER A 691 81.54 -27.67 -5.75
C SER A 691 82.08 -26.95 -4.50
N SER A 692 81.77 -25.66 -4.37
CA SER A 692 82.20 -24.78 -3.28
C SER A 692 81.03 -24.06 -2.61
N SER A 693 81.27 -23.52 -1.41
CA SER A 693 80.64 -22.32 -0.81
C SER A 693 79.11 -22.31 -0.55
N GLY A 694 78.59 -21.94 0.63
CA GLY A 694 79.23 -21.48 1.88
C GLY A 694 79.79 -20.05 1.82
N GLY A 695 79.27 -19.04 2.52
CA GLY A 695 78.18 -19.07 3.51
C GLY A 695 77.71 -17.68 3.97
N SER A 696 77.40 -17.53 5.26
CA SER A 696 76.73 -16.39 5.90
C SER A 696 77.55 -15.08 6.04
N GLY A 697 76.84 -13.95 6.21
CA GLY A 697 77.41 -12.65 6.62
C GLY A 697 76.37 -11.51 6.64
N GLY A 698 76.63 -10.42 7.37
CA GLY A 698 75.72 -9.25 7.46
C GLY A 698 76.38 -8.01 8.12
N ILE A 699 75.55 -7.09 8.65
CA ILE A 699 75.92 -5.80 9.31
C ILE A 699 76.12 -4.63 8.30
N SER A 700 76.21 -3.38 8.78
CA SER A 700 75.70 -2.14 8.15
C SER A 700 76.70 -0.96 8.03
N GLY A 701 76.41 0.06 7.18
CA GLY A 701 76.96 1.43 7.37
C GLY A 701 77.01 2.43 6.19
N GLY A 702 76.05 3.36 6.13
CA GLY A 702 76.19 4.84 5.90
C GLY A 702 76.79 5.49 4.61
N GLY A 703 76.18 6.62 4.17
CA GLY A 703 76.90 7.82 3.68
C GLY A 703 76.47 8.52 2.35
N SER A 704 75.92 9.76 2.45
CA SER A 704 75.91 10.84 1.42
C SER A 704 75.20 10.58 0.04
N SER A 705 74.84 11.53 -0.84
CA SER A 705 74.46 12.98 -0.87
C SER A 705 74.10 13.37 -2.35
N GLY A 706 73.33 14.40 -2.76
CA GLY A 706 72.53 15.46 -2.09
C GLY A 706 72.19 16.62 -3.09
N GLY A 707 71.03 17.28 -3.00
CA GLY A 707 70.58 18.41 -3.87
C GLY A 707 69.04 18.58 -3.93
N SER A 708 68.45 19.67 -3.41
CA SER A 708 68.09 20.94 -4.11
C SER A 708 66.87 20.80 -5.06
N GLY A 709 65.66 21.27 -4.73
CA GLY A 709 65.18 22.67 -4.70
C GLY A 709 64.21 22.92 -5.89
N GLY A 710 63.28 23.88 -5.98
CA GLY A 710 62.74 24.90 -5.06
C GLY A 710 62.06 26.05 -5.88
N SER A 711 60.89 26.56 -5.45
CA SER A 711 60.18 27.74 -6.05
C SER A 711 59.62 27.58 -7.49
N SER A 712 58.68 28.39 -8.04
CA SER A 712 57.67 29.33 -7.47
C SER A 712 56.69 29.85 -8.56
N GLY A 713 55.47 30.28 -8.17
CA GLY A 713 54.59 31.18 -8.95
C GLY A 713 53.48 30.50 -9.78
N GLY A 714 52.33 31.14 -10.04
CA GLY A 714 51.80 32.41 -9.52
C GLY A 714 50.54 32.92 -10.25
N SER A 715 49.78 33.82 -9.61
CA SER A 715 48.66 34.62 -10.18
C SER A 715 47.36 33.88 -10.59
N SER A 716 46.14 34.47 -10.54
CA SER A 716 45.68 35.71 -9.86
C SER A 716 44.14 35.87 -9.91
N GLY A 717 43.53 36.47 -8.87
CA GLY A 717 42.18 37.08 -8.90
C GLY A 717 40.99 36.14 -8.60
N GLY A 718 39.87 36.61 -8.04
CA GLY A 718 39.56 37.98 -7.56
C GLY A 718 38.19 38.06 -6.84
N SER A 719 38.08 39.00 -5.91
CA SER A 719 37.03 39.13 -4.88
C SER A 719 35.56 39.35 -5.32
N SER A 720 34.60 38.74 -4.57
CA SER A 720 33.44 39.38 -3.87
C SER A 720 32.11 39.84 -4.55
N GLY A 721 30.98 40.10 -3.83
CA GLY A 721 30.55 39.68 -2.46
C GLY A 721 29.77 40.71 -1.59
N GLY A 722 28.58 40.38 -1.03
CA GLY A 722 27.75 41.22 -0.10
C GLY A 722 26.71 42.16 -0.78
N GLY A 723 25.64 42.73 -0.17
CA GLY A 723 24.95 42.52 1.13
C GLY A 723 23.86 43.62 1.40
N SER A 724 22.65 43.28 1.94
CA SER A 724 21.49 44.18 2.30
C SER A 724 20.88 45.08 1.19
N GLY A 725 19.66 45.65 1.25
CA GLY A 725 18.49 45.50 2.17
C GLY A 725 17.29 46.45 1.82
N GLU A 726 16.08 46.11 2.30
CA GLU A 726 14.90 46.97 2.65
C GLU A 726 13.97 47.76 1.67
N ASN A 727 12.64 47.54 1.88
CA ASN A 727 11.49 48.48 2.04
C ASN A 727 10.58 49.07 0.91
N ALA A 728 9.25 48.95 1.16
CA ALA A 728 8.02 49.70 0.73
C ALA A 728 7.62 49.84 -0.77
N GLY A 729 6.33 49.98 -1.16
CA GLY A 729 5.01 49.93 -0.46
C GLY A 729 3.80 50.42 -1.33
N GLY A 730 2.53 50.18 -0.90
CA GLY A 730 1.25 50.65 -1.53
C GLY A 730 0.48 49.57 -2.35
N SER A 731 -0.81 49.24 -2.12
CA SER A 731 -2.10 50.00 -2.29
C SER A 731 -2.58 50.09 -3.76
N THR A 732 -3.86 49.95 -4.16
CA THR A 732 -5.19 50.07 -3.49
C THR A 732 -6.28 49.10 -4.03
N ASP A 733 -7.32 48.87 -3.22
CA ASP A 733 -8.78 48.69 -3.44
C ASP A 733 -9.41 48.31 -4.81
N GLY A 734 -10.51 47.52 -4.75
CA GLY A 734 -11.50 47.36 -5.83
C GLY A 734 -12.62 46.36 -5.48
N SER A 735 -13.90 46.71 -5.63
CA SER A 735 -15.05 45.92 -5.12
C SER A 735 -16.19 45.70 -6.13
N SER A 736 -16.86 44.55 -5.99
CA SER A 736 -18.22 44.22 -6.45
C SER A 736 -18.52 44.13 -7.97
N GLY A 737 -19.46 43.25 -8.33
CA GLY A 737 -20.03 43.13 -9.68
C GLY A 737 -20.69 41.77 -9.94
N ASN A 738 -22.02 41.72 -10.04
CA ASN A 738 -22.80 40.49 -10.23
C ASN A 738 -23.90 40.70 -11.29
N VAL A 739 -23.74 40.17 -12.51
CA VAL A 739 -24.73 40.27 -13.60
C VAL A 739 -24.73 39.03 -14.50
N SER A 740 -25.94 38.60 -14.85
CA SER A 740 -26.38 37.73 -15.97
C SER A 740 -27.71 38.37 -16.45
N PRO A 741 -28.34 38.07 -17.63
CA PRO A 741 -28.20 36.87 -18.46
C PRO A 741 -28.26 37.17 -20.00
N ASP A 742 -29.11 36.40 -20.72
CA ASP A 742 -29.40 36.35 -22.17
C ASP A 742 -28.28 35.81 -23.09
N SER A 743 -28.45 34.80 -23.96
CA SER A 743 -29.57 34.11 -24.66
C SER A 743 -29.64 34.42 -26.17
N GLY A 744 -29.97 33.39 -26.97
CA GLY A 744 -29.96 33.41 -28.44
C GLY A 744 -29.92 31.99 -29.02
N THR A 745 -30.83 31.65 -29.94
CA THR A 745 -31.29 30.25 -30.13
C THR A 745 -31.55 29.89 -31.60
N LEU A 746 -31.55 28.57 -31.90
CA LEU A 746 -32.07 27.89 -33.12
C LEU A 746 -31.25 28.05 -34.44
N PRO A 747 -31.46 27.20 -35.47
CA PRO A 747 -32.37 26.04 -35.57
C PRO A 747 -31.70 24.67 -35.90
N ALA A 748 -32.50 23.60 -35.89
CA ALA A 748 -32.17 22.27 -36.46
C ALA A 748 -32.67 22.13 -37.91
N PRO A 749 -32.22 21.11 -38.69
CA PRO A 749 -32.93 19.82 -38.78
C PRO A 749 -31.95 18.61 -38.90
N ASP A 750 -32.31 17.33 -39.07
CA ASP A 750 -33.61 16.64 -39.29
C ASP A 750 -33.59 15.20 -38.69
N HIS A 751 -34.70 14.46 -38.75
CA HIS A 751 -34.92 13.15 -38.10
C HIS A 751 -34.55 11.90 -38.92
N ALA A 752 -34.06 10.86 -38.23
CA ALA A 752 -34.25 9.45 -38.56
C ALA A 752 -34.26 8.59 -37.28
N LYS A 753 -34.92 7.42 -37.29
CA LYS A 753 -35.00 6.45 -36.16
C LYS A 753 -34.35 5.12 -36.55
N GLU A 754 -33.75 4.42 -35.58
CA GLU A 754 -34.11 3.04 -35.16
C GLU A 754 -33.13 2.45 -34.12
N GLU A 755 -33.60 1.45 -33.37
CA GLU A 755 -32.90 0.67 -32.34
C GLU A 755 -32.73 -0.80 -32.79
N PRO A 756 -32.11 -1.72 -32.02
CA PRO A 756 -30.89 -1.58 -31.20
C PRO A 756 -29.86 -2.69 -31.55
N GLY A 757 -28.55 -2.45 -31.46
CA GLY A 757 -27.60 -3.49 -31.90
C GLY A 757 -26.11 -3.36 -31.57
N ASN A 758 -25.72 -3.85 -30.39
CA ASN A 758 -24.41 -4.43 -30.06
C ASN A 758 -23.14 -3.54 -30.10
N VAL A 759 -22.18 -3.88 -29.23
CA VAL A 759 -20.96 -3.10 -28.96
C VAL A 759 -20.01 -3.06 -30.16
N THR A 760 -19.44 -1.89 -30.46
CA THR A 760 -18.23 -1.73 -31.29
C THR A 760 -17.29 -0.66 -30.71
N PRO A 761 -15.95 -0.77 -30.91
CA PRO A 761 -14.97 0.12 -30.29
C PRO A 761 -14.95 1.53 -30.94
N PRO A 762 -14.50 2.57 -30.20
CA PRO A 762 -14.76 3.96 -30.55
C PRO A 762 -13.89 4.50 -31.70
N PRO A 763 -14.48 5.24 -32.66
CA PRO A 763 -13.81 6.35 -33.36
C PRO A 763 -13.39 7.44 -32.36
N ALA A 764 -12.38 8.24 -32.68
CA ALA A 764 -11.72 9.13 -31.70
C ALA A 764 -12.06 10.62 -31.87
N ALA A 765 -12.35 11.27 -30.74
CA ALA A 765 -12.46 12.73 -30.52
C ALA A 765 -13.64 13.43 -31.27
N ASP A 766 -14.22 14.53 -30.78
CA ASP A 766 -13.74 15.60 -29.88
C ASP A 766 -14.77 15.97 -28.79
N THR A 767 -14.42 16.53 -27.62
CA THR A 767 -13.19 16.34 -26.83
C THR A 767 -13.50 16.51 -25.34
N SER A 768 -13.06 15.54 -24.54
CA SER A 768 -12.49 15.83 -23.21
C SER A 768 -11.12 15.15 -23.16
N VAL A 769 -10.58 14.93 -21.96
CA VAL A 769 -9.36 14.13 -21.73
C VAL A 769 -8.04 14.76 -22.22
N SER A 770 -6.97 14.56 -21.44
CA SER A 770 -5.57 14.76 -21.89
C SER A 770 -4.68 13.57 -21.51
N VAL A 771 -5.25 12.37 -21.67
CA VAL A 771 -4.50 11.11 -21.73
C VAL A 771 -3.80 11.08 -23.08
N LYS A 772 -2.47 11.18 -23.07
CA LYS A 772 -1.65 10.91 -24.25
C LYS A 772 -1.04 9.52 -24.07
N ASP A 773 -1.39 8.58 -24.93
CA ASP A 773 -0.67 7.32 -25.07
C ASP A 773 0.61 7.53 -25.90
N ILE A 774 1.77 7.21 -25.31
CA ILE A 774 3.06 7.20 -26.01
C ILE A 774 3.47 5.74 -26.27
N ASN A 775 3.33 5.28 -27.50
CA ASN A 775 3.80 3.97 -27.94
C ASN A 775 5.31 4.02 -28.28
N VAL A 776 6.13 3.37 -27.46
CA VAL A 776 7.58 3.29 -27.57
C VAL A 776 7.98 1.93 -28.15
N LYS A 777 8.29 1.93 -29.46
CA LYS A 777 8.78 0.74 -30.17
C LYS A 777 10.25 0.49 -29.85
N ALA A 778 10.51 -0.45 -28.94
CA ALA A 778 11.87 -0.82 -28.56
C ALA A 778 12.48 -1.78 -29.62
N LYS A 779 13.61 -1.39 -30.22
CA LYS A 779 14.43 -2.31 -31.03
C LYS A 779 15.03 -3.37 -30.11
N THR A 780 14.80 -4.65 -30.43
CA THR A 780 15.14 -5.78 -29.55
C THR A 780 16.29 -6.62 -30.11
N ALA A 781 17.07 -7.24 -29.22
CA ALA A 781 17.98 -8.32 -29.58
C ALA A 781 17.28 -9.66 -29.32
N VAL A 782 17.11 -10.45 -30.37
CA VAL A 782 16.50 -11.80 -30.31
C VAL A 782 17.61 -12.85 -30.41
N LYS A 783 17.75 -13.69 -29.38
CA LYS A 783 18.60 -14.90 -29.43
C LYS A 783 17.92 -16.02 -28.63
N ASN A 784 17.89 -17.25 -29.17
CA ASN A 784 17.31 -18.45 -28.54
C ASN A 784 15.89 -18.20 -27.95
N ASN A 785 14.97 -17.68 -28.76
CA ASN A 785 13.61 -17.24 -28.40
C ASN A 785 13.53 -16.37 -27.12
N THR A 786 14.62 -15.67 -26.82
CA THR A 786 14.74 -14.70 -25.73
C THR A 786 14.89 -13.30 -26.31
N VAL A 787 13.93 -12.43 -25.97
CA VAL A 787 13.91 -11.02 -26.38
C VAL A 787 14.54 -10.18 -25.27
N LYS A 788 15.62 -9.45 -25.57
CA LYS A 788 16.25 -8.48 -24.64
C LYS A 788 16.17 -7.05 -25.17
N VAL A 789 15.90 -6.11 -24.26
CA VAL A 789 15.92 -4.65 -24.48
C VAL A 789 16.90 -4.01 -23.50
N LYS A 790 17.62 -2.98 -23.96
CA LYS A 790 18.53 -2.14 -23.16
C LYS A 790 18.39 -0.66 -23.54
N ASN A 791 18.95 0.23 -22.73
CA ASN A 791 19.02 1.69 -22.94
C ASN A 791 17.65 2.37 -23.12
N ILE A 792 16.59 1.79 -22.55
CA ILE A 792 15.21 2.23 -22.73
C ILE A 792 14.95 3.63 -22.16
N ALA A 793 15.70 4.08 -21.15
CA ALA A 793 15.64 5.44 -20.61
C ALA A 793 15.82 6.54 -21.68
N ALA A 794 16.74 6.35 -22.63
CA ALA A 794 17.02 7.35 -23.66
C ALA A 794 15.86 7.48 -24.65
N VAL A 795 15.26 6.36 -25.03
CA VAL A 795 14.10 6.33 -25.94
C VAL A 795 12.86 6.92 -25.24
N LEU A 796 12.59 6.49 -24.01
CA LEU A 796 11.50 7.05 -23.17
C LEU A 796 11.64 8.57 -23.02
N LYS A 797 12.85 9.07 -22.70
CA LYS A 797 13.11 10.52 -22.58
C LYS A 797 12.83 11.25 -23.88
N LYS A 798 13.28 10.71 -25.03
CA LYS A 798 13.05 11.30 -26.35
C LYS A 798 11.56 11.40 -26.69
N GLU A 799 10.82 10.28 -26.62
CA GLU A 799 9.43 10.28 -27.06
C GLU A 799 8.50 11.02 -26.08
N ILE A 800 8.77 10.99 -24.76
CA ILE A 800 8.04 11.84 -23.79
C ILE A 800 8.30 13.33 -24.06
N THR A 801 9.56 13.74 -24.27
CA THR A 801 9.88 15.15 -24.58
C THR A 801 9.33 15.58 -25.94
N LYS A 802 9.18 14.67 -26.90
CA LYS A 802 8.48 14.95 -28.17
C LYS A 802 6.99 15.21 -27.91
N ALA A 803 6.29 14.32 -27.21
CA ALA A 803 4.86 14.48 -26.93
C ALA A 803 4.56 15.73 -26.08
N GLU A 804 5.41 16.06 -25.10
CA GLU A 804 5.28 17.30 -24.30
C GLU A 804 5.44 18.56 -25.14
N LYS A 805 6.29 18.54 -26.19
CA LYS A 805 6.38 19.66 -27.15
C LYS A 805 5.16 19.74 -28.05
N GLU A 806 4.66 18.62 -28.56
CA GLU A 806 3.44 18.56 -29.38
C GLU A 806 2.19 19.02 -28.61
N GLN A 807 2.17 18.83 -27.29
CA GLN A 807 1.06 19.21 -26.41
C GLN A 807 1.29 20.55 -25.67
N GLY A 808 2.31 21.32 -26.07
CA GLY A 808 2.59 22.66 -25.54
C GLY A 808 3.01 22.73 -24.07
N GLY A 809 3.31 21.60 -23.41
CA GLY A 809 3.60 21.58 -21.98
C GLY A 809 3.57 20.19 -21.34
N ARG A 810 3.34 20.16 -20.03
CA ARG A 810 3.27 18.90 -19.27
C ARG A 810 1.94 18.18 -19.50
N ILE A 811 2.02 16.91 -19.87
CA ILE A 811 0.86 16.03 -20.05
C ILE A 811 0.31 15.60 -18.67
N LYS A 812 -1.00 15.78 -18.44
CA LYS A 812 -1.66 15.51 -17.15
C LYS A 812 -1.82 14.01 -16.88
N ASP A 813 -2.37 13.27 -17.84
CA ASP A 813 -2.75 11.86 -17.70
C ASP A 813 -1.89 10.94 -18.58
N LEU A 814 -0.57 11.19 -18.61
CA LEU A 814 0.39 10.50 -19.49
C LEU A 814 0.35 8.96 -19.32
N SER A 815 0.06 8.26 -20.42
CA SER A 815 0.18 6.80 -20.55
C SER A 815 1.40 6.47 -21.41
N VAL A 816 2.14 5.40 -21.05
CA VAL A 816 3.32 4.97 -21.80
C VAL A 816 3.24 3.48 -22.08
N GLU A 817 3.27 3.11 -23.35
CA GLU A 817 3.35 1.72 -23.79
C GLU A 817 4.75 1.42 -24.31
N ILE A 818 5.36 0.32 -23.86
CA ILE A 818 6.55 -0.27 -24.48
C ILE A 818 6.08 -1.48 -25.29
N THR A 819 6.14 -1.36 -26.61
CA THR A 819 5.90 -2.47 -27.55
C THR A 819 7.24 -3.00 -28.04
N PHE A 820 7.43 -4.31 -27.94
CA PHE A 820 8.61 -4.97 -28.49
C PHE A 820 8.44 -5.20 -29.99
N ASP A 821 9.39 -4.74 -30.80
CA ASP A 821 9.47 -5.23 -32.18
C ASP A 821 9.94 -6.69 -32.17
N THR A 822 8.97 -7.59 -32.25
CA THR A 822 9.16 -9.05 -32.34
C THR A 822 8.95 -9.55 -33.77
N GLY A 823 9.22 -8.75 -34.80
CA GLY A 823 9.02 -9.13 -36.21
C GLY A 823 9.71 -10.44 -36.63
N LYS A 824 10.85 -10.78 -35.99
CA LYS A 824 11.59 -12.04 -36.17
C LYS A 824 11.31 -13.11 -35.08
N ALA A 825 10.36 -12.85 -34.17
CA ALA A 825 10.21 -13.59 -32.91
C ALA A 825 8.74 -13.75 -32.46
N LYS A 826 7.79 -13.96 -33.40
CA LYS A 826 6.35 -14.13 -33.11
C LYS A 826 6.04 -15.24 -32.07
N ASN A 827 6.94 -16.21 -31.89
CA ASN A 827 6.83 -17.31 -30.93
C ASN A 827 7.95 -17.25 -29.86
N TRP A 828 8.18 -16.10 -29.23
CA TRP A 828 9.14 -16.01 -28.12
C TRP A 828 8.73 -16.93 -26.95
N LYS A 829 9.73 -17.51 -26.27
CA LYS A 829 9.53 -18.37 -25.08
C LYS A 829 9.97 -17.68 -23.79
N ASN A 830 10.89 -16.73 -23.88
CA ASN A 830 11.23 -15.80 -22.79
C ASN A 830 11.23 -14.36 -23.33
N LEU A 831 10.56 -13.45 -22.63
CA LEU A 831 10.66 -12.01 -22.81
C LEU A 831 11.37 -11.45 -21.58
N HIS A 832 12.40 -10.63 -21.79
CA HIS A 832 13.25 -10.09 -20.74
C HIS A 832 13.45 -8.58 -20.98
N LEU A 833 12.56 -7.77 -20.40
CA LEU A 833 12.71 -6.32 -20.38
C LEU A 833 13.60 -5.93 -19.20
N GLU A 834 14.76 -5.38 -19.51
CA GLU A 834 15.66 -4.73 -18.54
C GLU A 834 15.39 -3.21 -18.56
N MET A 835 14.78 -2.68 -17.50
CA MET A 835 14.67 -1.24 -17.28
C MET A 835 15.75 -0.78 -16.32
N ASP A 836 16.62 0.11 -16.77
CA ASP A 836 17.58 0.76 -15.89
C ASP A 836 16.89 1.68 -14.85
N LYS A 837 17.62 2.05 -13.80
CA LYS A 837 17.12 2.90 -12.70
C LYS A 837 16.67 4.29 -13.20
N GLN A 838 17.25 4.80 -14.29
CA GLN A 838 16.90 6.12 -14.83
C GLN A 838 15.54 6.05 -15.55
N ALA A 839 15.26 4.97 -16.28
CA ALA A 839 13.98 4.73 -16.96
C ALA A 839 12.80 4.67 -15.96
N VAL A 840 12.95 3.91 -14.87
CA VAL A 840 11.89 3.81 -13.84
C VAL A 840 11.73 5.15 -13.10
N ASN A 841 12.82 5.83 -12.76
CA ASN A 841 12.78 7.17 -12.18
C ASN A 841 12.12 8.20 -13.10
N LEU A 842 12.29 8.10 -14.42
CA LEU A 842 11.69 8.97 -15.42
C LEU A 842 10.17 8.81 -15.47
N LEU A 843 9.66 7.57 -15.55
CA LEU A 843 8.22 7.30 -15.53
C LEU A 843 7.56 7.88 -14.26
N VAL A 844 8.18 7.66 -13.10
CA VAL A 844 7.68 8.19 -11.82
C VAL A 844 7.77 9.72 -11.76
N LYS A 845 8.89 10.34 -12.19
CA LYS A 845 9.03 11.82 -12.21
C LYS A 845 8.02 12.50 -13.15
N LYS A 846 7.64 11.83 -14.24
CA LYS A 846 6.64 12.31 -15.18
C LYS A 846 5.19 12.10 -14.71
N ASN A 847 4.96 11.46 -13.56
CA ASN A 847 3.62 11.07 -13.06
C ASN A 847 2.84 10.23 -14.08
N VAL A 848 3.52 9.28 -14.73
CA VAL A 848 2.87 8.35 -15.67
C VAL A 848 1.71 7.62 -14.97
N LYS A 849 0.51 7.78 -15.53
CA LYS A 849 -0.78 7.27 -15.03
C LYS A 849 -0.82 5.75 -15.06
N GLU A 850 -0.42 5.20 -16.20
CA GLU A 850 -0.27 3.77 -16.43
C GLU A 850 0.91 3.50 -17.37
N TRP A 851 1.60 2.39 -17.12
CA TRP A 851 2.71 1.91 -17.94
C TRP A 851 2.38 0.51 -18.49
N LYS A 852 2.24 0.43 -19.80
CA LYS A 852 1.88 -0.78 -20.55
C LYS A 852 3.16 -1.44 -21.09
N VAL A 853 3.24 -2.76 -20.98
CA VAL A 853 4.33 -3.60 -21.50
C VAL A 853 3.69 -4.66 -22.39
N ASN A 854 3.71 -4.42 -23.70
CA ASN A 854 3.01 -5.22 -24.69
C ASN A 854 3.95 -6.30 -25.25
N GLY A 855 3.85 -7.50 -24.69
CA GLY A 855 4.58 -8.69 -25.12
C GLY A 855 3.89 -9.47 -26.25
N GLY A 856 2.73 -9.03 -26.73
CA GLY A 856 1.94 -9.66 -27.80
C GLY A 856 1.19 -10.92 -27.37
N ASN A 857 1.86 -11.84 -26.66
CA ASN A 857 1.25 -13.04 -26.05
C ASN A 857 0.74 -12.79 -24.62
N VAL A 858 1.38 -11.86 -23.91
CA VAL A 858 0.99 -11.39 -22.57
C VAL A 858 1.28 -9.90 -22.51
N ASN A 859 0.31 -9.12 -22.05
CA ASN A 859 0.43 -7.68 -21.86
C ASN A 859 0.24 -7.36 -20.38
N LEU A 860 1.15 -6.56 -19.81
CA LEU A 860 1.08 -6.09 -18.42
C LEU A 860 0.82 -4.59 -18.41
N THR A 861 -0.08 -4.11 -17.56
CA THR A 861 -0.28 -2.67 -17.33
C THR A 861 -0.14 -2.36 -15.84
N PHE A 862 0.88 -1.58 -15.49
CA PHE A 862 1.18 -1.15 -14.13
C PHE A 862 0.57 0.23 -13.88
N ASP A 863 -0.17 0.40 -12.79
CA ASP A 863 -0.67 1.73 -12.39
C ASP A 863 0.43 2.62 -11.77
N SER A 864 0.13 3.91 -11.63
CA SER A 864 1.07 4.90 -11.06
C SER A 864 1.50 4.62 -9.61
N LYS A 865 0.73 3.82 -8.85
CA LYS A 865 1.12 3.35 -7.51
C LYS A 865 2.11 2.19 -7.62
N ALA A 866 1.89 1.26 -8.54
CA ALA A 866 2.81 0.15 -8.83
C ALA A 866 4.16 0.64 -9.36
N LEU A 867 4.17 1.67 -10.21
CA LEU A 867 5.41 2.34 -10.65
C LEU A 867 6.20 2.94 -9.47
N LYS A 868 5.51 3.57 -8.52
CA LYS A 868 6.13 4.13 -7.30
C LYS A 868 6.66 3.03 -6.38
N GLU A 869 5.94 1.92 -6.22
CA GLU A 869 6.39 0.80 -5.39
C GLU A 869 7.57 0.04 -6.03
N LEU A 870 7.56 -0.22 -7.35
CA LEU A 870 8.71 -0.79 -8.07
C LEU A 870 9.98 0.05 -7.92
N LYS A 871 9.86 1.39 -7.97
CA LYS A 871 10.96 2.32 -7.68
C LYS A 871 11.47 2.15 -6.23
N LYS A 872 10.58 2.04 -5.26
CA LYS A 872 10.88 1.91 -3.81
C LYS A 872 11.51 0.55 -3.47
N GLU A 873 10.85 -0.54 -3.81
CA GLU A 873 11.28 -1.92 -3.51
C GLU A 873 12.68 -2.20 -4.11
N MET A 874 12.91 -1.81 -5.37
CA MET A 874 14.07 -2.29 -6.11
C MET A 874 15.29 -1.36 -6.03
N ASN A 875 15.10 -0.03 -6.00
CA ASN A 875 16.14 1.02 -5.95
C ASN A 875 17.32 0.83 -6.95
N THR A 876 17.11 0.00 -7.97
CA THR A 876 18.09 -0.48 -8.96
C THR A 876 17.37 -0.64 -10.30
N ALA A 877 17.99 -1.31 -11.28
CA ALA A 877 17.31 -1.70 -12.50
C ALA A 877 16.24 -2.77 -12.23
N VAL A 878 15.07 -2.60 -12.83
CA VAL A 878 13.90 -3.49 -12.75
C VAL A 878 13.89 -4.39 -13.98
N VAL A 879 13.89 -5.71 -13.76
CA VAL A 879 13.78 -6.71 -14.83
C VAL A 879 12.41 -7.35 -14.79
N ILE A 880 11.64 -7.20 -15.86
CA ILE A 880 10.40 -7.96 -16.09
C ILE A 880 10.74 -9.17 -16.96
N LYS A 881 10.40 -10.36 -16.46
CA LYS A 881 10.44 -11.62 -17.20
C LYS A 881 9.01 -12.09 -17.43
N MET A 882 8.72 -12.48 -18.67
CA MET A 882 7.57 -13.31 -19.01
C MET A 882 8.10 -14.56 -19.70
N LYS A 883 7.65 -15.74 -19.29
CA LYS A 883 8.18 -17.03 -19.74
C LYS A 883 7.06 -18.00 -20.02
N GLN A 884 7.08 -18.65 -21.19
CA GLN A 884 6.17 -19.76 -21.45
C GLN A 884 6.58 -20.96 -20.58
N ALA A 885 5.66 -21.42 -19.72
CA ALA A 885 5.92 -22.51 -18.78
C ALA A 885 5.64 -23.88 -19.42
N ASP A 886 6.36 -24.92 -18.97
CA ASP A 886 6.07 -26.31 -19.32
C ASP A 886 4.89 -26.83 -18.48
N LYS A 887 4.07 -27.71 -19.06
CA LYS A 887 2.84 -28.26 -18.47
C LYS A 887 3.06 -29.56 -17.70
N LYS A 888 4.25 -30.16 -17.80
CA LYS A 888 4.61 -31.41 -17.09
C LYS A 888 4.38 -31.34 -15.57
N ASN A 889 4.50 -30.14 -15.00
CA ASN A 889 4.38 -29.91 -13.55
C ASN A 889 2.94 -29.58 -13.10
N LEU A 890 1.92 -29.81 -13.94
CA LEU A 890 0.52 -29.62 -13.59
C LEU A 890 -0.08 -30.91 -13.00
N SER A 891 -0.84 -30.78 -11.91
CA SER A 891 -1.63 -31.87 -11.35
C SER A 891 -2.68 -32.40 -12.35
N ALA A 892 -3.11 -33.66 -12.22
CA ALA A 892 -4.08 -34.27 -13.13
C ALA A 892 -5.44 -33.51 -13.21
N ARG A 893 -5.82 -32.78 -12.14
CA ARG A 893 -7.00 -31.90 -12.13
C ARG A 893 -6.72 -30.60 -12.92
N ALA A 894 -5.58 -29.95 -12.68
CA ALA A 894 -5.16 -28.77 -13.43
C ALA A 894 -5.00 -29.05 -14.94
N GLY A 895 -4.40 -30.19 -15.30
CA GLY A 895 -4.26 -30.64 -16.69
C GLY A 895 -5.59 -30.79 -17.43
N LYS A 896 -6.67 -31.21 -16.74
CA LYS A 896 -8.03 -31.29 -17.32
C LYS A 896 -8.66 -29.91 -17.55
N ILE A 897 -8.41 -28.93 -16.68
CA ILE A 897 -8.94 -27.55 -16.77
C ILE A 897 -8.20 -26.73 -17.83
N ILE A 898 -6.87 -26.89 -17.91
CA ILE A 898 -5.98 -26.11 -18.77
C ILE A 898 -5.88 -26.76 -20.16
N GLY A 899 -5.61 -28.06 -20.23
CA GLY A 899 -5.48 -28.80 -21.49
C GLY A 899 -4.46 -28.15 -22.44
N LYS A 900 -4.91 -27.79 -23.65
CA LYS A 900 -4.04 -27.19 -24.69
C LYS A 900 -3.75 -25.69 -24.51
N ARG A 901 -4.47 -24.99 -23.62
CA ARG A 901 -4.38 -23.52 -23.38
C ARG A 901 -3.00 -23.04 -22.88
N PRO A 902 -2.61 -21.77 -23.08
CA PRO A 902 -1.29 -21.27 -22.69
C PRO A 902 -1.06 -21.26 -21.18
N VAL A 903 0.22 -21.32 -20.77
CA VAL A 903 0.70 -21.12 -19.40
C VAL A 903 1.93 -20.22 -19.44
N TYR A 904 1.94 -19.17 -18.62
CA TYR A 904 3.02 -18.20 -18.52
C TYR A 904 3.42 -17.95 -17.07
N ASP A 905 4.72 -18.07 -16.78
CA ASP A 905 5.38 -17.52 -15.60
C ASP A 905 5.67 -16.04 -15.84
N PHE A 906 5.27 -15.16 -14.91
CA PHE A 906 5.66 -13.76 -14.91
C PHE A 906 6.29 -13.38 -13.57
N SER A 907 7.49 -12.80 -13.64
CA SER A 907 8.29 -12.42 -12.48
C SER A 907 8.95 -11.06 -12.70
N VAL A 908 9.03 -10.26 -11.62
CA VAL A 908 9.72 -8.97 -11.63
C VAL A 908 10.81 -8.98 -10.56
N THR A 909 12.04 -8.69 -10.99
CA THR A 909 13.25 -8.89 -10.20
C THR A 909 14.15 -7.66 -10.29
N GLY A 910 14.67 -7.14 -9.17
CA GLY A 910 15.76 -6.17 -9.20
C GLY A 910 17.07 -6.86 -9.56
N ILE A 911 17.95 -6.25 -10.38
CA ILE A 911 19.17 -6.92 -10.86
C ILE A 911 20.09 -7.44 -9.73
N LYS A 912 20.04 -6.82 -8.54
CA LYS A 912 20.79 -7.23 -7.34
C LYS A 912 19.90 -7.59 -6.13
N LYS A 913 18.62 -7.98 -6.34
CA LYS A 913 17.69 -8.33 -5.25
C LYS A 913 16.91 -9.62 -5.51
N LYS A 914 16.43 -10.24 -4.42
CA LYS A 914 15.46 -11.36 -4.42
C LYS A 914 14.21 -10.97 -5.23
N GLN A 915 13.54 -11.95 -5.83
CA GLN A 915 12.34 -11.74 -6.65
C GLN A 915 11.20 -11.11 -5.83
N SER A 916 10.55 -10.07 -6.35
CA SER A 916 9.30 -9.58 -5.76
C SER A 916 8.18 -10.56 -6.14
N SER A 917 7.48 -11.08 -5.13
CA SER A 917 6.33 -11.97 -5.28
C SER A 917 4.99 -11.23 -5.23
N VAL A 918 4.98 -10.02 -4.64
CA VAL A 918 3.80 -9.16 -4.51
C VAL A 918 4.20 -7.70 -4.29
N LEU A 919 3.53 -6.79 -5.00
CA LEU A 919 3.65 -5.35 -4.79
C LEU A 919 2.91 -4.91 -3.54
N LYS A 920 3.59 -4.20 -2.64
CA LYS A 920 2.94 -3.64 -1.44
C LYS A 920 1.83 -2.65 -1.79
N LYS A 921 2.01 -1.80 -2.81
CA LYS A 921 1.01 -0.81 -3.27
C LYS A 921 0.89 -0.77 -4.80
N GLY A 922 -0.32 -0.48 -5.29
CA GLY A 922 -0.67 -0.46 -6.72
C GLY A 922 -1.13 -1.81 -7.28
N ARG A 923 -1.60 -1.80 -8.53
CA ARG A 923 -2.17 -2.95 -9.23
C ARG A 923 -1.57 -3.13 -10.62
N ILE A 924 -1.62 -4.38 -11.09
CA ILE A 924 -1.20 -4.81 -12.42
C ILE A 924 -2.43 -5.39 -13.12
N ARG A 925 -2.83 -4.86 -14.28
CA ARG A 925 -3.72 -5.56 -15.20
C ARG A 925 -2.89 -6.52 -16.05
N VAL A 926 -3.37 -7.74 -16.23
CA VAL A 926 -2.72 -8.77 -17.06
C VAL A 926 -3.72 -9.25 -18.10
N ALA A 927 -3.35 -9.15 -19.38
CA ALA A 927 -4.09 -9.70 -20.50
C ALA A 927 -3.27 -10.82 -21.15
N VAL A 928 -3.80 -12.03 -21.21
CA VAL A 928 -3.15 -13.21 -21.82
C VAL A 928 -3.85 -13.55 -23.13
N SER A 929 -3.13 -13.40 -24.25
CA SER A 929 -3.68 -13.62 -25.59
C SER A 929 -4.06 -15.09 -25.79
N TYR A 930 -5.32 -15.34 -26.12
CA TYR A 930 -5.86 -16.69 -26.33
C TYR A 930 -6.97 -16.68 -27.37
N ASN A 931 -6.89 -17.58 -28.36
CA ASN A 931 -7.99 -17.78 -29.30
C ASN A 931 -8.85 -18.95 -28.81
N ALA A 932 -10.05 -18.65 -28.30
CA ALA A 932 -11.05 -19.66 -27.97
C ALA A 932 -11.43 -20.51 -29.21
N SER A 933 -11.62 -21.82 -29.01
CA SER A 933 -12.15 -22.69 -30.07
C SER A 933 -13.68 -22.68 -30.08
N LYS A 934 -14.30 -22.99 -31.23
CA LYS A 934 -15.76 -23.06 -31.42
C LYS A 934 -16.52 -24.04 -30.48
N LYS A 935 -15.82 -24.78 -29.62
CA LYS A 935 -16.39 -25.71 -28.62
C LYS A 935 -16.29 -25.20 -27.18
N GLU A 936 -15.61 -24.07 -26.97
CA GLU A 936 -15.53 -23.39 -25.68
C GLU A 936 -16.58 -22.27 -25.65
N LYS A 937 -17.13 -21.98 -24.47
CA LYS A 937 -18.02 -20.83 -24.27
C LYS A 937 -17.22 -19.75 -23.57
N ASP A 938 -17.27 -18.52 -24.07
CA ASP A 938 -16.50 -17.39 -23.55
C ASP A 938 -16.69 -17.17 -22.04
N LYS A 939 -17.96 -17.24 -21.59
CA LYS A 939 -18.36 -17.19 -20.16
C LYS A 939 -17.87 -18.37 -19.30
N LYS A 940 -17.13 -19.34 -19.86
CA LYS A 940 -16.46 -20.44 -19.13
C LYS A 940 -14.92 -20.38 -19.20
N ILE A 941 -14.33 -19.41 -19.92
CA ILE A 941 -12.87 -19.26 -20.04
C ILE A 941 -12.37 -18.27 -18.98
N PHE A 942 -11.39 -18.69 -18.19
CA PHE A 942 -10.89 -17.95 -17.01
C PHE A 942 -9.37 -18.04 -16.86
N ALA A 943 -8.78 -17.15 -16.06
CA ALA A 943 -7.40 -17.25 -15.64
C ALA A 943 -7.28 -18.12 -14.38
N TYR A 944 -6.24 -18.94 -14.31
CA TYR A 944 -5.92 -19.78 -13.16
C TYR A 944 -4.48 -19.55 -12.73
N LYS A 945 -4.28 -19.21 -11.44
CA LYS A 945 -2.96 -19.23 -10.81
C LYS A 945 -2.52 -20.69 -10.65
N ILE A 946 -1.27 -20.99 -10.99
CA ILE A 946 -0.64 -22.27 -10.70
C ILE A 946 0.17 -22.14 -9.41
N ASP A 947 -0.06 -23.03 -8.46
CA ASP A 947 0.66 -23.06 -7.19
C ASP A 947 1.97 -23.87 -7.25
N LYS A 948 2.65 -23.98 -6.10
CA LYS A 948 3.92 -24.74 -5.97
C LYS A 948 3.75 -26.26 -6.12
N HIS A 949 2.51 -26.77 -6.13
CA HIS A 949 2.16 -28.19 -6.29
C HIS A 949 1.54 -28.50 -7.67
N GLY A 950 1.46 -27.52 -8.57
CA GLY A 950 0.84 -27.69 -9.89
C GLY A 950 -0.69 -27.72 -9.86
N ALA A 951 -1.33 -27.28 -8.78
CA ALA A 951 -2.78 -27.08 -8.73
C ALA A 951 -3.16 -25.77 -9.41
N ALA A 952 -4.33 -25.76 -10.07
CA ALA A 952 -4.87 -24.60 -10.77
C ALA A 952 -6.00 -23.98 -9.94
N VAL A 953 -5.76 -22.78 -9.40
CA VAL A 953 -6.71 -22.00 -8.60
C VAL A 953 -7.29 -20.89 -9.47
N LYS A 954 -8.61 -20.86 -9.64
CA LYS A 954 -9.30 -19.82 -10.44
C LYS A 954 -9.00 -18.44 -9.86
N ILE A 955 -8.70 -17.46 -10.72
CA ILE A 955 -8.51 -16.07 -10.31
C ILE A 955 -9.90 -15.39 -10.28
N PRO A 956 -10.40 -14.92 -9.11
CA PRO A 956 -11.66 -14.19 -9.03
C PRO A 956 -11.64 -12.93 -9.90
N GLY A 957 -12.78 -12.58 -10.49
CA GLY A 957 -12.88 -11.44 -11.40
C GLY A 957 -12.08 -11.57 -12.71
N SER A 958 -11.49 -12.73 -13.02
CA SER A 958 -10.94 -12.98 -14.35
C SER A 958 -12.05 -13.26 -15.36
N TYR A 959 -11.85 -12.86 -16.61
CA TYR A 959 -12.80 -13.06 -17.70
C TYR A 959 -12.08 -13.22 -19.05
N TYR A 960 -12.75 -13.83 -20.02
CA TYR A 960 -12.32 -13.83 -21.42
C TYR A 960 -13.05 -12.74 -22.20
N ASP A 961 -12.28 -12.02 -23.01
CA ASP A 961 -12.70 -10.92 -23.86
C ASP A 961 -12.63 -11.40 -25.31
N SER A 962 -13.80 -11.48 -25.98
CA SER A 962 -13.97 -12.03 -27.33
C SER A 962 -13.30 -11.19 -28.42
N ASP A 963 -13.21 -9.88 -28.18
CA ASP A 963 -12.95 -8.89 -29.22
C ASP A 963 -11.45 -8.64 -29.33
N THR A 964 -10.79 -8.48 -28.17
CA THR A 964 -9.33 -8.47 -28.04
C THR A 964 -8.73 -9.87 -28.08
N LYS A 965 -9.52 -10.92 -27.82
CA LYS A 965 -9.10 -12.33 -27.71
C LYS A 965 -8.06 -12.53 -26.62
N THR A 966 -8.38 -12.00 -25.43
CA THR A 966 -7.52 -12.06 -24.26
C THR A 966 -8.27 -12.56 -23.04
N VAL A 967 -7.57 -13.26 -22.13
CA VAL A 967 -8.06 -13.50 -20.78
C VAL A 967 -7.48 -12.44 -19.87
N ASN A 968 -8.36 -11.65 -19.26
CA ASN A 968 -8.04 -10.48 -18.45
C ASN A 968 -8.20 -10.78 -16.96
N PHE A 969 -7.30 -10.24 -16.14
CA PHE A 969 -7.43 -10.20 -14.68
C PHE A 969 -6.57 -9.09 -14.07
N VAL A 970 -6.79 -8.82 -12.78
CA VAL A 970 -6.02 -7.85 -11.99
C VAL A 970 -5.25 -8.58 -10.90
N SER A 971 -4.00 -8.18 -10.65
CA SER A 971 -3.14 -8.78 -9.62
C SER A 971 -2.29 -7.72 -8.91
N ARG A 972 -1.91 -8.04 -7.66
CA ARG A 972 -0.77 -7.42 -6.96
C ARG A 972 0.46 -8.34 -6.95
N GLY A 973 0.25 -9.65 -7.17
CA GLY A 973 1.27 -10.69 -7.11
C GLY A 973 1.84 -11.08 -8.48
N PHE A 974 3.06 -11.62 -8.46
CA PHE A 974 3.79 -12.17 -9.59
C PHE A 974 3.86 -13.71 -9.47
N PHE A 975 3.26 -14.44 -10.39
CA PHE A 975 3.11 -15.90 -10.32
C PHE A 975 2.79 -16.53 -11.67
N THR A 976 2.94 -17.85 -11.78
CA THR A 976 2.52 -18.61 -12.97
C THR A 976 1.01 -18.59 -13.15
N VAL A 977 0.54 -18.25 -14.35
CA VAL A 977 -0.88 -18.27 -14.74
C VAL A 977 -1.09 -19.11 -15.99
N ALA A 978 -2.16 -19.89 -15.97
CA ALA A 978 -2.70 -20.58 -17.12
C ALA A 978 -4.05 -19.97 -17.54
N VAL A 979 -4.37 -20.10 -18.82
CA VAL A 979 -5.76 -19.98 -19.28
C VAL A 979 -6.43 -21.34 -19.12
N GLY A 980 -7.65 -21.37 -18.59
CA GLY A 980 -8.44 -22.59 -18.40
C GLY A 980 -9.87 -22.41 -18.90
N CYS A 981 -10.58 -23.51 -19.09
CA CYS A 981 -12.02 -23.48 -19.37
C CYS A 981 -12.73 -24.48 -18.46
N GLU A 982 -13.82 -24.04 -17.85
CA GLU A 982 -14.74 -24.91 -17.13
C GLU A 982 -15.58 -25.71 -18.14
N LYS A 983 -15.97 -26.94 -17.76
CA LYS A 983 -16.83 -27.79 -18.60
C LYS A 983 -18.29 -27.40 -18.42
#